data_AF-A0A940NUF7-F1
#
_entry.id   AF-A0A940NUF7-F1
#
_cell.length_a   1.000
_cell.length_b   1.000
_cell.length_c   1.000
_cell.angle_alpha   90.00
_cell.angle_beta   90.00
_cell.angle_gamma   90.00
#
_symmetry.space_group_name_H-M   'P 1'
#
loop_
_entity.id
_entity.type
_entity.pdbx_description
1 polymer ?
#
loop_
_entity_poly.entity_id
_entity_poly.type
_entity_poly.pdbx_seq_one_letter_code
_entity_poly.pdbx_strand_id
1 'polypeptide(L)'
;VTVSAQLSADDLAAHGETFPNGFFVEGYLILSGAENCCDISIPVMGFYGDWAKVPIFYNGSRHSRPYTLFADSGDGAFDASVSLAGNLEALSQLFERLPAEAAAEVCAEPIGFSMYYDDEYLAAREKYSGGDLHLSPDGDGMAERLELNYTVLRSAHVSGLKLYDSDNKLVIDESQDDGTLLAYAFGGYFSEADFKVLPEGTYKGVIEGYIYYEGAKENPQTYEFPIVIDKTAPELEIKPKEKNGRKLLEITASDQSLDGIYIMGRGNGGIAGEYTADSPQLAEMKNIRCIVDSIYIPHYMWPDEYRNPVNSDLLFVNTLMNTADDYERSITDAYNFSDILPAYRYQGEDGSISVTYDVTDLDEYLVAAMDKAYNTTEILSDGRDTSHLKTGLWWARNNGDDDAYYNFWDTRNGNIRYQNGAPEKTFSFELNGDSITMEIYNGTDAENRTGKISFTDHRNAVITWDDGKTEKLVYANPDGLAGFDYITTSEMKEIVTAYHNAHSTVKAVSAEVTYDENGMGIVRLLDKNGKTIAEYTGFDRFEITAVDPDGNPVQFEHIKAGVYTVFQSPEQDPKHYYVLFKEDGDVVICSAEDGLEWEGTTEYVDDVITCNKGKDDELSVNVTDKTRSFFTVTFEDGRAYQLTYQPNHNPDNFKVYTTSELEKLAADYCERAYGKRLALVSASFDAGLYVMQFAEGRMISADPLESPIGAFALDQYQNALDLTYLPEIYDSFEPGLWFCRNGQSLKYYSSDGNGTFTVKDAADGSEETIKYRWIGAVALELTYSDHTETVDTIAFSTPVYERAMELHRADNQIDTLVYAGEETLDSITFYTDQELIDMAAADRSKKAGKDVQVSETVVNEDGTVVIRFEDGSAYTIDRFTGEGTDENGKAVNLPQTGNNDLSSAAAAAGALVLILFGAAAVWASGTFRRKEDC
;
A
#
# COMPACT_ATOMS: atom_id res chain seq x y z
N VAL A 1 62.49 -36.57 33.73
CA VAL A 1 61.45 -37.10 34.64
C VAL A 1 60.20 -37.30 33.81
N THR A 2 59.59 -38.48 33.86
CA THR A 2 58.29 -38.74 33.22
C THR A 2 57.26 -38.81 34.33
N VAL A 3 56.25 -37.95 34.27
CA VAL A 3 55.13 -37.90 35.23
C VAL A 3 53.87 -38.36 34.50
N SER A 4 53.06 -39.21 35.15
CA SER A 4 51.78 -39.68 34.64
C SER A 4 50.71 -39.40 35.70
N ALA A 5 49.61 -38.80 35.30
CA ALA A 5 48.43 -38.58 36.12
C ALA A 5 47.21 -39.21 35.41
N GLN A 6 46.32 -39.85 36.17
CA GLN A 6 45.09 -40.46 35.67
C GLN A 6 43.96 -40.14 36.64
N LEU A 7 42.77 -39.83 36.11
CA LEU A 7 41.54 -39.74 36.89
C LEU A 7 41.05 -41.14 37.25
N SER A 8 40.40 -41.28 38.40
CA SER A 8 39.79 -42.54 38.79
C SER A 8 38.51 -42.81 37.99
N ALA A 9 38.09 -44.07 37.90
CA ALA A 9 36.84 -44.42 37.24
C ALA A 9 35.61 -43.75 37.90
N ASP A 10 35.65 -43.59 39.22
CA ASP A 10 34.58 -42.94 39.99
C ASP A 10 34.52 -41.43 39.67
N ASP A 11 35.68 -40.76 39.54
CA ASP A 11 35.75 -39.35 39.14
C ASP A 11 35.25 -39.15 37.71
N LEU A 12 35.64 -40.05 36.79
CA LEU A 12 35.15 -40.01 35.40
C LEU A 12 33.63 -40.19 35.32
N ALA A 13 33.07 -41.10 36.13
CA ALA A 13 31.62 -41.31 36.18
C ALA A 13 30.89 -40.09 36.76
N ALA A 14 31.36 -39.56 37.89
CA ALA A 14 30.75 -38.39 38.53
C ALA A 14 30.80 -37.14 37.64
N HIS A 15 31.93 -36.91 36.95
CA HIS A 15 32.04 -35.80 36.01
C HIS A 15 31.26 -36.06 34.71
N GLY A 16 31.17 -37.30 34.24
CA GLY A 16 30.37 -37.67 33.07
C GLY A 16 28.86 -37.47 33.27
N GLU A 17 28.34 -37.69 34.49
CA GLU A 17 26.94 -37.37 34.82
C GLU A 17 26.65 -35.86 34.76
N THR A 18 27.65 -35.03 35.11
CA THR A 18 27.51 -33.56 35.13
C THR A 18 27.78 -32.95 33.74
N PHE A 19 28.75 -33.49 33.00
CA PHE A 19 29.22 -33.00 31.71
C PHE A 19 29.07 -34.09 30.64
N PRO A 20 27.84 -34.33 30.15
CA PRO A 20 27.55 -35.47 29.26
C PRO A 20 28.24 -35.38 27.90
N ASN A 21 28.62 -34.17 27.48
CA ASN A 21 29.31 -33.91 26.21
C ASN A 21 30.84 -33.89 26.34
N GLY A 22 31.39 -34.29 27.49
CA GLY A 22 32.81 -34.25 27.81
C GLY A 22 33.21 -33.00 28.60
N PHE A 23 34.40 -33.03 29.18
CA PHE A 23 34.90 -32.00 30.09
C PHE A 23 36.42 -31.82 29.98
N PHE A 24 36.91 -30.64 30.36
CA PHE A 24 38.33 -30.39 30.43
C PHE A 24 38.95 -31.06 31.65
N VAL A 25 40.06 -31.74 31.43
CA VAL A 25 40.97 -32.24 32.47
C VAL A 25 42.20 -31.35 32.44
N GLU A 26 42.29 -30.45 33.41
CA GLU A 26 43.33 -29.42 33.45
C GLU A 26 44.00 -29.30 34.82
N GLY A 27 45.14 -28.62 34.86
CA GLY A 27 45.87 -28.34 36.08
C GLY A 27 47.30 -27.91 35.82
N TYR A 28 48.13 -27.99 36.85
CA TYR A 28 49.55 -27.61 36.78
C TYR A 28 50.43 -28.75 37.26
N LEU A 29 51.47 -29.09 36.49
CA LEU A 29 52.60 -29.85 36.99
C LEU A 29 53.56 -28.88 37.68
N ILE A 30 53.72 -29.01 39.00
CA ILE A 30 54.59 -28.15 39.80
C ILE A 30 55.87 -28.92 40.16
N LEU A 31 57.02 -28.40 39.77
CA LEU A 31 58.34 -28.90 40.13
C LEU A 31 58.97 -27.91 41.11
N SER A 32 59.12 -28.32 42.37
CA SER A 32 59.59 -27.46 43.45
C SER A 32 60.80 -28.01 44.20
N GLY A 33 61.53 -27.14 44.91
CA GLY A 33 62.59 -27.54 45.85
C GLY A 33 64.03 -27.59 45.29
N ALA A 34 64.33 -26.88 44.20
CA ALA A 34 65.70 -26.74 43.69
C ALA A 34 66.49 -25.67 44.47
N GLU A 35 67.73 -25.98 44.90
CA GLU A 35 68.52 -25.13 45.81
C GLU A 35 68.86 -23.72 45.28
N ASN A 36 68.80 -23.47 43.97
CA ASN A 36 69.14 -22.18 43.35
C ASN A 36 68.18 -21.79 42.22
N CYS A 37 66.93 -22.27 42.24
CA CYS A 37 65.94 -21.98 41.20
C CYS A 37 64.55 -21.81 41.83
N CYS A 38 63.70 -21.00 41.18
CA CYS A 38 62.29 -20.92 41.56
C CYS A 38 61.55 -22.20 41.17
N ASP A 39 60.40 -22.43 41.81
CA ASP A 39 59.48 -23.48 41.40
C ASP A 39 59.03 -23.25 39.95
N ILE A 40 58.91 -24.34 39.19
CA ILE A 40 58.47 -24.31 37.79
C ILE A 40 57.06 -24.93 37.74
N SER A 41 56.12 -24.22 37.12
CA SER A 41 54.80 -24.75 36.80
C SER A 41 54.65 -24.93 35.30
N ILE A 42 54.03 -26.04 34.90
CA ILE A 42 53.64 -26.32 33.51
C ILE A 42 52.14 -26.53 33.50
N PRO A 43 51.35 -25.67 32.83
CA PRO A 43 49.93 -25.92 32.65
C PRO A 43 49.73 -27.13 31.74
N VAL A 44 48.79 -27.99 32.12
CA VAL A 44 48.34 -29.12 31.31
C VAL A 44 46.84 -29.02 31.15
N MET A 45 46.35 -29.30 29.94
CA MET A 45 44.94 -29.31 29.61
C MET A 45 44.72 -30.40 28.55
N GLY A 46 43.68 -31.21 28.76
CA GLY A 46 43.16 -32.15 27.78
C GLY A 46 41.64 -32.17 27.85
N PHE A 47 40.99 -32.67 26.81
CA PHE A 47 39.55 -32.86 26.80
C PHE A 47 39.23 -34.36 26.97
N TYR A 48 38.44 -34.71 27.98
CA TYR A 48 37.92 -36.06 28.15
C TYR A 48 36.61 -36.19 27.36
N GLY A 49 36.69 -36.84 26.21
CA GLY A 49 35.58 -36.99 25.26
C GLY A 49 36.06 -36.91 23.82
N ASP A 50 35.13 -36.93 22.87
CA ASP A 50 35.41 -36.68 21.46
C ASP A 50 35.13 -35.21 21.16
N TRP A 51 36.20 -34.42 21.01
CA TRP A 51 36.07 -33.00 20.74
C TRP A 51 35.33 -32.74 19.42
N ALA A 52 35.44 -33.61 18.42
CA ALA A 52 34.73 -33.45 17.13
C ALA A 52 33.20 -33.57 17.26
N LYS A 53 32.69 -34.17 18.35
CA LYS A 53 31.26 -34.47 18.57
C LYS A 53 30.59 -33.60 19.61
N VAL A 54 31.29 -32.61 20.17
CA VAL A 54 30.68 -31.62 21.05
C VAL A 54 29.60 -30.85 20.27
N PRO A 55 28.40 -30.60 20.83
CA PRO A 55 27.32 -29.96 20.08
C PRO A 55 27.73 -28.63 19.43
N ILE A 56 27.48 -28.53 18.13
CA ILE A 56 27.69 -27.32 17.35
C ILE A 56 26.44 -26.46 17.41
N PHE A 57 25.28 -27.05 17.17
CA PHE A 57 24.04 -26.30 17.15
C PHE A 57 23.44 -26.17 18.55
N TYR A 58 22.71 -25.08 18.75
CA TYR A 58 21.87 -24.91 19.93
C TYR A 58 20.69 -25.90 19.89
N ASN A 59 20.41 -26.57 21.01
CA ASN A 59 19.35 -27.59 21.11
C ASN A 59 18.01 -27.02 21.63
N GLY A 60 17.87 -25.70 21.71
CA GLY A 60 16.66 -25.05 22.23
C GLY A 60 16.59 -24.94 23.76
N SER A 61 15.57 -24.22 24.22
CA SER A 61 15.08 -24.14 25.60
C SER A 61 13.55 -24.14 25.61
N ARG A 62 12.94 -23.99 26.79
CA ARG A 62 11.49 -23.77 26.91
C ARG A 62 11.02 -22.51 26.15
N HIS A 63 11.88 -21.51 25.99
CA HIS A 63 11.51 -20.19 25.43
C HIS A 63 12.05 -19.95 24.02
N SER A 64 12.90 -20.83 23.50
CA SER A 64 13.55 -20.62 22.20
C SER A 64 13.82 -21.95 21.52
N ARG A 65 13.43 -22.09 20.26
CA ARG A 65 13.67 -23.30 19.48
C ARG A 65 15.16 -23.45 19.11
N PRO A 66 15.63 -24.66 18.79
CA PRO A 66 16.98 -24.86 18.26
C PRO A 66 17.21 -24.09 16.95
N TYR A 67 16.14 -23.96 16.15
CA TYR A 67 16.08 -23.22 14.90
C TYR A 67 14.64 -22.74 14.66
N THR A 68 14.49 -21.77 13.76
CA THR A 68 13.19 -21.32 13.26
C THR A 68 13.22 -21.39 11.74
N LEU A 69 12.13 -21.90 11.17
CA LEU A 69 11.91 -21.97 9.72
C LEU A 69 10.91 -20.88 9.36
N PHE A 70 11.26 -20.12 8.34
CA PHE A 70 10.47 -19.04 7.80
C PHE A 70 10.11 -19.35 6.34
N ALA A 71 8.92 -18.95 5.96
CA ALA A 71 8.45 -18.98 4.58
C ALA A 71 8.41 -17.54 4.06
N ASP A 72 9.25 -17.24 3.08
CA ASP A 72 9.32 -15.92 2.46
C ASP A 72 7.99 -15.64 1.76
N SER A 73 7.35 -14.54 2.15
CA SER A 73 6.03 -14.13 1.68
C SER A 73 6.02 -12.61 1.55
N GLY A 74 5.84 -12.08 0.34
CA GLY A 74 6.07 -10.66 0.09
C GLY A 74 7.55 -10.28 0.22
N ASP A 75 7.79 -9.01 0.58
CA ASP A 75 9.12 -8.48 0.91
C ASP A 75 9.50 -8.77 2.38
N GLY A 76 9.25 -10.00 2.84
CA GLY A 76 9.43 -10.43 4.21
C GLY A 76 9.10 -11.90 4.40
N ALA A 77 8.86 -12.33 5.64
CA ALA A 77 8.61 -13.73 5.94
C ALA A 77 7.68 -13.96 7.14
N PHE A 78 7.03 -15.13 7.15
CA PHE A 78 6.28 -15.65 8.28
C PHE A 78 6.97 -16.85 8.91
N ASP A 79 6.81 -17.02 10.23
CA ASP A 79 7.27 -18.20 10.95
C ASP A 79 6.45 -19.43 10.51
N ALA A 80 7.02 -20.22 9.62
CA ALA A 80 6.40 -21.41 9.06
C ALA A 80 6.41 -22.60 10.02
N SER A 81 7.02 -22.46 11.20
CA SER A 81 7.06 -23.51 12.21
C SER A 81 5.83 -23.53 13.13
N VAL A 82 4.82 -22.70 12.82
CA VAL A 82 3.51 -22.63 13.48
C VAL A 82 2.40 -22.40 12.45
N SER A 83 1.18 -22.87 12.77
CA SER A 83 -0.02 -22.51 12.02
C SER A 83 -0.27 -21.00 12.07
N LEU A 84 -0.58 -20.38 10.94
CA LEU A 84 -0.88 -18.94 10.86
C LEU A 84 -2.20 -18.65 11.57
N ALA A 85 -3.29 -19.35 11.23
CA ALA A 85 -4.60 -19.23 11.86
C ALA A 85 -4.53 -19.46 13.37
N GLY A 86 -3.81 -20.50 13.81
CA GLY A 86 -3.62 -20.78 15.23
C GLY A 86 -2.85 -19.68 15.97
N ASN A 87 -1.83 -19.12 15.31
CA ASN A 87 -1.06 -18.01 15.88
C ASN A 87 -1.92 -16.74 15.95
N LEU A 88 -2.63 -16.38 14.88
CA LEU A 88 -3.52 -15.21 14.84
C LEU A 88 -4.64 -15.29 15.89
N GLU A 89 -5.28 -16.45 16.08
CA GLU A 89 -6.27 -16.66 17.16
C GLU A 89 -5.64 -16.41 18.54
N ALA A 90 -4.46 -16.99 18.80
CA ALA A 90 -3.79 -16.85 20.08
C ALA A 90 -3.30 -15.42 20.36
N LEU A 91 -2.85 -14.71 19.32
CA LEU A 91 -2.43 -13.31 19.40
C LEU A 91 -3.63 -12.41 19.67
N SER A 92 -4.73 -12.59 18.95
CA SER A 92 -5.98 -11.87 19.18
C SER A 92 -6.41 -11.96 20.65
N GLN A 93 -6.41 -13.17 21.22
CA GLN A 93 -6.70 -13.39 22.64
C GLN A 93 -5.68 -12.70 23.57
N LEU A 94 -4.40 -12.67 23.20
CA LEU A 94 -3.36 -11.96 23.97
C LEU A 94 -3.62 -10.45 23.98
N PHE A 95 -3.97 -9.86 22.83
CA PHE A 95 -4.32 -8.44 22.73
C PHE A 95 -5.48 -8.05 23.66
N GLU A 96 -6.50 -8.90 23.81
CA GLU A 96 -7.59 -8.67 24.76
C GLU A 96 -7.14 -8.64 26.23
N ARG A 97 -6.03 -9.32 26.55
CA ARG A 97 -5.45 -9.36 27.91
C ARG A 97 -4.47 -8.20 28.16
N LEU A 98 -4.00 -7.51 27.12
CA LEU A 98 -3.02 -6.43 27.26
C LEU A 98 -3.65 -5.13 27.79
N PRO A 99 -2.90 -4.33 28.56
CA PRO A 99 -3.30 -2.96 28.85
C PRO A 99 -3.46 -2.16 27.54
N ALA A 100 -4.41 -1.22 27.51
CA ALA A 100 -4.71 -0.43 26.32
C ALA A 100 -3.49 0.34 25.78
N GLU A 101 -2.62 0.86 26.65
CA GLU A 101 -1.39 1.53 26.20
C GLU A 101 -0.41 0.57 25.53
N ALA A 102 -0.28 -0.66 26.04
CA ALA A 102 0.58 -1.68 25.45
C ALA A 102 0.03 -2.17 24.11
N ALA A 103 -1.28 -2.41 24.02
CA ALA A 103 -1.92 -2.76 22.74
C ALA A 103 -1.72 -1.66 21.68
N ALA A 104 -1.81 -0.39 22.07
CA ALA A 104 -1.56 0.74 21.17
C ALA A 104 -0.07 0.85 20.76
N GLU A 105 0.86 0.63 21.69
CA GLU A 105 2.30 0.62 21.43
C GLU A 105 2.66 -0.47 20.41
N VAL A 106 2.11 -1.68 20.57
CA VAL A 106 2.35 -2.79 19.64
C VAL A 106 1.81 -2.50 18.25
N CYS A 107 0.63 -1.88 18.13
CA CYS A 107 0.11 -1.51 16.81
C CYS A 107 0.89 -0.37 16.14
N ALA A 108 1.59 0.47 16.92
CA ALA A 108 2.43 1.53 16.39
C ALA A 108 3.82 1.04 16.01
N GLU A 109 4.40 0.14 16.82
CA GLU A 109 5.75 -0.39 16.69
C GLU A 109 5.72 -1.91 16.96
N PRO A 110 5.38 -2.73 15.97
CA PRO A 110 5.25 -4.19 16.15
C PRO A 110 6.58 -4.88 16.52
N ILE A 111 7.71 -4.17 16.36
CA ILE A 111 9.04 -4.64 16.71
C ILE A 111 9.15 -4.85 18.23
N GLY A 112 9.31 -6.12 18.63
CA GLY A 112 9.49 -6.48 20.04
C GLY A 112 8.22 -7.01 20.71
N PHE A 113 7.14 -7.25 19.96
CA PHE A 113 5.90 -7.85 20.50
C PHE A 113 6.15 -9.13 21.33
N SER A 114 7.18 -9.91 20.97
CA SER A 114 7.59 -11.10 21.71
C SER A 114 7.85 -10.90 23.22
N MET A 115 8.08 -9.67 23.67
CA MET A 115 8.25 -9.35 25.10
C MET A 115 6.94 -9.42 25.90
N TYR A 116 5.79 -9.38 25.21
CA TYR A 116 4.46 -9.48 25.81
C TYR A 116 3.91 -10.92 25.83
N TYR A 117 4.63 -11.89 25.28
CA TYR A 117 4.21 -13.29 25.29
C TYR A 117 4.07 -13.83 26.73
N ASP A 118 2.83 -14.16 27.11
CA ASP A 118 2.50 -14.74 28.40
C ASP A 118 2.49 -16.29 28.35
N ASP A 119 2.41 -16.93 29.53
CA ASP A 119 2.37 -18.41 29.62
C ASP A 119 1.14 -19.01 28.89
N GLU A 120 0.03 -18.26 28.76
CA GLU A 120 -1.19 -18.71 28.07
C GLU A 120 -0.99 -18.74 26.55
N TYR A 121 -0.40 -17.69 25.97
CA TYR A 121 0.00 -17.63 24.57
C TYR A 121 0.99 -18.75 24.23
N LEU A 122 2.03 -18.92 25.05
CA LEU A 122 3.03 -19.98 24.85
C LEU A 122 2.41 -21.38 24.92
N ALA A 123 1.47 -21.61 25.84
CA ALA A 123 0.75 -22.89 25.93
C ALA A 123 -0.23 -23.12 24.77
N ALA A 124 -0.83 -22.07 24.23
CA ALA A 124 -1.63 -22.16 23.01
C ALA A 124 -0.73 -22.54 21.83
N ARG A 125 0.42 -21.89 21.70
CA ARG A 125 1.40 -22.10 20.64
C ARG A 125 1.89 -23.53 20.52
N GLU A 126 2.10 -24.23 21.62
CA GLU A 126 2.46 -25.66 21.61
C GLU A 126 1.46 -26.55 20.85
N LYS A 127 0.18 -26.18 20.75
CA LYS A 127 -0.87 -27.00 20.11
C LYS A 127 -0.85 -26.95 18.59
N TYR A 128 -0.36 -25.86 18.02
CA TYR A 128 -0.38 -25.60 16.58
C TYR A 128 1.03 -25.42 16.00
N SER A 129 2.05 -25.82 16.77
CA SER A 129 3.44 -25.85 16.36
C SER A 129 3.76 -27.09 15.53
N GLY A 130 4.39 -26.90 14.38
CA GLY A 130 4.88 -27.96 13.50
C GLY A 130 6.41 -27.96 13.40
N GLY A 131 6.97 -29.12 13.04
CA GLY A 131 8.38 -29.23 12.65
C GLY A 131 8.60 -29.12 11.14
N ASP A 132 7.52 -28.99 10.38
CA ASP A 132 7.47 -29.11 8.94
C ASP A 132 7.30 -27.73 8.33
N LEU A 133 8.10 -27.41 7.32
CA LEU A 133 7.97 -26.20 6.51
C LEU A 133 7.08 -26.50 5.31
N HIS A 134 6.08 -25.66 5.06
CA HIS A 134 5.26 -25.72 3.86
C HIS A 134 5.60 -24.54 2.95
N LEU A 135 5.82 -24.80 1.66
CA LEU A 135 6.13 -23.80 0.64
C LEU A 135 5.20 -23.96 -0.56
N SER A 136 4.78 -22.84 -1.15
CA SER A 136 4.06 -22.77 -2.42
C SER A 136 4.83 -21.92 -3.44
N PRO A 137 5.88 -22.46 -4.06
CA PRO A 137 6.67 -21.71 -5.03
C PRO A 137 5.94 -21.69 -6.38
N ASP A 138 4.92 -20.85 -6.53
CA ASP A 138 4.10 -20.72 -7.73
C ASP A 138 4.23 -19.35 -8.44
N GLY A 139 4.82 -18.37 -7.77
CA GLY A 139 5.07 -17.01 -8.23
C GLY A 139 3.99 -16.00 -7.83
N ASP A 140 3.11 -16.32 -6.88
CA ASP A 140 2.16 -15.38 -6.29
C ASP A 140 2.77 -14.56 -5.14
N GLY A 141 4.01 -14.89 -4.74
CA GLY A 141 4.76 -14.18 -3.72
C GLY A 141 4.49 -14.68 -2.31
N MET A 142 3.72 -15.74 -2.10
CA MET A 142 3.43 -16.33 -0.79
C MET A 142 4.17 -17.67 -0.60
N ALA A 143 4.90 -17.82 0.50
CA ALA A 143 5.67 -19.02 0.84
C ALA A 143 6.59 -19.55 -0.30
N GLU A 144 7.28 -18.65 -0.98
CA GLU A 144 8.09 -18.96 -2.18
C GLU A 144 9.43 -19.62 -1.84
N ARG A 145 10.02 -19.25 -0.69
CA ARG A 145 11.40 -19.64 -0.32
C ARG A 145 11.53 -19.95 1.16
N LEU A 146 12.62 -20.66 1.47
CA LEU A 146 13.02 -21.00 2.82
C LEU A 146 13.99 -19.96 3.36
N GLU A 147 13.66 -19.40 4.52
CA GLU A 147 14.62 -18.79 5.44
C GLU A 147 14.78 -19.69 6.68
N LEU A 148 16.03 -19.96 7.07
CA LEU A 148 16.38 -20.79 8.21
C LEU A 148 17.28 -20.01 9.17
N ASN A 149 16.79 -19.83 10.39
CA ASN A 149 17.51 -19.14 11.46
C ASN A 149 17.95 -20.12 12.54
N TYR A 150 19.23 -20.11 12.90
CA TYR A 150 19.82 -21.02 13.88
C TYR A 150 20.94 -20.34 14.69
N THR A 151 21.30 -20.94 15.82
CA THR A 151 22.45 -20.50 16.62
C THR A 151 23.49 -21.60 16.72
N VAL A 152 24.76 -21.25 16.49
CA VAL A 152 25.88 -22.16 16.74
C VAL A 152 26.50 -21.88 18.11
N LEU A 153 26.74 -22.89 18.92
CA LEU A 153 27.40 -22.81 20.23
C LEU A 153 28.92 -22.66 20.12
N ARG A 154 29.49 -22.94 18.94
CA ARG A 154 30.94 -23.09 18.74
C ARG A 154 31.32 -22.60 17.35
N SER A 155 32.59 -22.19 17.23
CA SER A 155 33.15 -21.91 15.91
C SER A 155 33.13 -23.18 15.08
N ALA A 156 32.37 -23.15 13.99
CA ALA A 156 32.12 -24.29 13.15
C ALA A 156 31.99 -23.84 11.70
N HIS A 157 32.25 -24.78 10.82
CA HIS A 157 31.79 -24.75 9.45
C HIS A 157 30.32 -25.17 9.43
N VAL A 158 29.48 -24.48 8.68
CA VAL A 158 28.07 -24.86 8.47
C VAL A 158 27.77 -24.82 6.97
N SER A 159 27.12 -25.86 6.46
CA SER A 159 26.75 -25.97 5.05
C SER A 159 25.48 -25.20 4.71
N GLY A 160 25.30 -24.90 3.43
CA GLY A 160 23.99 -24.58 2.85
C GLY A 160 23.03 -25.79 2.87
N LEU A 161 21.85 -25.60 2.28
CA LEU A 161 20.78 -26.60 2.23
C LEU A 161 21.12 -27.76 1.29
N LYS A 162 20.87 -28.97 1.78
CA LYS A 162 20.76 -30.17 0.95
C LYS A 162 19.33 -30.68 1.01
N LEU A 163 18.73 -30.91 -0.14
CA LEU A 163 17.37 -31.42 -0.23
C LEU A 163 17.36 -32.83 -0.81
N TYR A 164 16.69 -33.75 -0.13
CA TYR A 164 16.51 -35.13 -0.57
C TYR A 164 15.04 -35.43 -0.82
N ASP A 165 14.76 -36.13 -1.91
CA ASP A 165 13.42 -36.66 -2.18
C ASP A 165 13.08 -37.86 -1.28
N SER A 166 11.87 -38.39 -1.43
CA SER A 166 11.37 -39.55 -0.67
C SER A 166 12.17 -40.84 -0.89
N ASP A 167 12.94 -40.95 -1.98
CA ASP A 167 13.85 -42.07 -2.27
C ASP A 167 15.27 -41.83 -1.70
N ASN A 168 15.46 -40.77 -0.89
CA ASN A 168 16.75 -40.29 -0.37
C ASN A 168 17.76 -39.90 -1.46
N LYS A 169 17.27 -39.51 -2.65
CA LYS A 169 18.13 -38.96 -3.69
C LYS A 169 18.27 -37.44 -3.50
N LEU A 170 19.50 -36.96 -3.57
CA LEU A 170 19.81 -35.52 -3.54
C LEU A 170 19.23 -34.84 -4.79
N VAL A 171 18.38 -33.84 -4.59
CA VAL A 171 17.70 -33.09 -5.67
C VAL A 171 18.13 -31.63 -5.71
N ILE A 172 18.51 -31.04 -4.58
CA ILE A 172 19.10 -29.69 -4.48
C ILE A 172 20.34 -29.79 -3.56
N ASP A 173 21.43 -29.14 -3.96
CA ASP A 173 22.68 -29.07 -3.20
C ASP A 173 23.27 -27.66 -3.28
N GLU A 174 23.03 -26.88 -2.23
CA GLU A 174 23.52 -25.51 -2.08
C GLU A 174 24.74 -25.45 -1.14
N SER A 175 25.41 -26.58 -0.89
CA SER A 175 26.60 -26.63 -0.01
C SER A 175 27.89 -26.07 -0.65
N GLN A 176 27.79 -25.32 -1.74
CA GLN A 176 28.96 -24.84 -2.49
C GLN A 176 29.48 -23.48 -2.00
N ASP A 177 28.64 -22.67 -1.32
CA ASP A 177 29.00 -21.37 -0.74
C ASP A 177 28.99 -21.41 0.80
N ASP A 178 30.09 -21.93 1.30
CA ASP A 178 30.20 -22.57 2.61
C ASP A 178 30.83 -21.59 3.64
N GLY A 179 30.10 -21.25 4.71
CA GLY A 179 30.44 -20.18 5.65
C GLY A 179 31.08 -20.61 6.98
N THR A 180 32.05 -19.83 7.46
CA THR A 180 32.61 -20.00 8.82
C THR A 180 31.85 -19.15 9.83
N LEU A 181 31.22 -19.79 10.82
CA LEU A 181 30.57 -19.08 11.91
C LEU A 181 31.43 -19.08 13.18
N LEU A 182 31.35 -17.98 13.93
CA LEU A 182 31.98 -17.84 15.24
C LEU A 182 31.12 -18.52 16.32
N ALA A 183 31.72 -18.82 17.47
CA ALA A 183 30.96 -19.37 18.60
C ALA A 183 29.88 -18.38 19.08
N TYR A 184 28.68 -18.90 19.35
CA TYR A 184 27.48 -18.14 19.72
C TYR A 184 26.99 -17.16 18.66
N ALA A 185 27.44 -17.34 17.41
CA ALA A 185 26.91 -16.57 16.29
C ALA A 185 25.50 -17.05 15.95
N PHE A 186 24.66 -16.08 15.61
CA PHE A 186 23.43 -16.29 14.87
C PHE A 186 23.81 -16.59 13.41
N GLY A 187 23.23 -17.65 12.85
CA GLY A 187 23.31 -17.98 11.44
C GLY A 187 21.92 -17.87 10.83
N GLY A 188 21.83 -17.09 9.75
CA GLY A 188 20.70 -17.11 8.83
C GLY A 188 21.12 -17.80 7.54
N TYR A 189 20.24 -18.62 6.99
CA TYR A 189 20.41 -19.25 5.70
C TYR A 189 19.17 -18.94 4.85
N PHE A 190 19.41 -18.48 3.63
CA PHE A 190 18.40 -18.23 2.62
C PHE A 190 18.64 -19.17 1.47
N SER A 191 17.60 -19.82 0.98
CA SER A 191 17.73 -20.68 -0.19
C SER A 191 17.77 -19.85 -1.48
N GLU A 192 18.73 -20.13 -2.35
CA GLU A 192 18.83 -19.57 -3.71
C GLU A 192 18.20 -20.50 -4.75
N ALA A 193 17.95 -21.75 -4.37
CA ALA A 193 17.42 -22.78 -5.24
C ALA A 193 15.99 -22.45 -5.68
N ASP A 194 15.74 -22.70 -6.96
CA ASP A 194 14.40 -22.60 -7.53
C ASP A 194 13.55 -23.80 -7.09
N PHE A 195 12.71 -23.64 -6.07
CA PHE A 195 11.78 -24.68 -5.65
C PHE A 195 10.59 -24.86 -6.63
N LYS A 196 10.38 -23.94 -7.57
CA LYS A 196 9.27 -23.99 -8.54
C LYS A 196 9.35 -25.22 -9.43
N VAL A 197 10.56 -25.69 -9.75
CA VAL A 197 10.76 -26.89 -10.57
C VAL A 197 10.46 -28.20 -9.84
N LEU A 198 10.32 -28.17 -8.50
CA LEU A 198 10.02 -29.37 -7.72
C LEU A 198 8.54 -29.75 -7.83
N PRO A 199 8.22 -31.03 -8.04
CA PRO A 199 6.88 -31.56 -7.86
C PRO A 199 6.42 -31.41 -6.41
N GLU A 200 5.10 -31.30 -6.21
CA GLU A 200 4.49 -31.38 -4.88
C GLU A 200 4.88 -32.68 -4.16
N GLY A 201 5.08 -32.57 -2.85
CA GLY A 201 5.45 -33.69 -2.00
C GLY A 201 6.35 -33.29 -0.83
N THR A 202 6.66 -34.28 -0.01
CA THR A 202 7.55 -34.11 1.16
C THR A 202 8.99 -34.43 0.79
N TYR A 203 9.88 -33.52 1.14
CA TYR A 203 11.32 -33.60 1.00
C TYR A 203 11.98 -33.50 2.37
N LYS A 204 13.23 -33.96 2.45
CA LYS A 204 14.06 -33.85 3.64
C LYS A 204 15.13 -32.81 3.41
N GLY A 205 15.01 -31.68 4.10
CA GLY A 205 16.05 -30.65 4.20
C GLY A 205 17.12 -31.06 5.20
N VAL A 206 18.39 -30.81 4.86
CA VAL A 206 19.54 -31.13 5.71
C VAL A 206 20.52 -29.97 5.68
N ILE A 207 20.92 -29.51 6.86
CA ILE A 207 22.11 -28.67 7.07
C ILE A 207 23.15 -29.46 7.86
N GLU A 208 24.42 -29.25 7.57
CA GLU A 208 25.53 -29.98 8.18
C GLU A 208 26.51 -29.00 8.83
N GLY A 209 27.13 -29.39 9.93
CA GLY A 209 28.15 -28.58 10.59
C GLY A 209 29.27 -29.41 11.20
N TYR A 210 30.50 -28.88 11.15
CA TYR A 210 31.66 -29.51 11.80
C TYR A 210 32.59 -28.44 12.40
N ILE A 211 33.22 -28.76 13.53
CA ILE A 211 34.21 -27.88 14.15
C ILE A 211 35.57 -27.97 13.44
N TYR A 212 36.40 -26.94 13.59
CA TYR A 212 37.78 -26.92 13.10
C TYR A 212 38.70 -27.84 13.91
N TYR A 213 38.54 -29.14 13.69
CA TYR A 213 39.34 -30.19 14.32
C TYR A 213 39.66 -31.30 13.31
N GLU A 214 40.85 -31.87 13.38
CA GLU A 214 41.29 -32.90 12.45
C GLU A 214 40.34 -34.11 12.47
N GLY A 215 39.83 -34.50 11.30
CA GLY A 215 38.87 -35.59 11.14
C GLY A 215 37.40 -35.24 11.41
N ALA A 216 37.08 -34.03 11.90
CA ALA A 216 35.70 -33.63 12.17
C ALA A 216 34.83 -33.55 10.90
N LYS A 217 35.42 -33.14 9.77
CA LYS A 217 34.73 -33.07 8.47
C LYS A 217 34.21 -34.42 7.96
N GLU A 218 34.84 -35.53 8.36
CA GLU A 218 34.44 -36.87 7.92
C GLU A 218 33.17 -37.38 8.64
N ASN A 219 32.76 -36.71 9.73
CA ASN A 219 31.55 -37.03 10.50
C ASN A 219 30.88 -35.74 10.98
N PRO A 220 30.28 -34.95 10.09
CA PRO A 220 29.59 -33.73 10.47
C PRO A 220 28.37 -34.03 11.35
N GLN A 221 27.99 -33.05 12.17
CA GLN A 221 26.69 -33.04 12.83
C GLN A 221 25.66 -32.53 11.84
N THR A 222 24.45 -33.08 11.86
CA THR A 222 23.38 -32.71 10.92
C THR A 222 22.15 -32.24 11.66
N TYR A 223 21.42 -31.32 11.05
CA TYR A 223 20.02 -31.07 11.35
C TYR A 223 19.18 -31.42 10.14
N GLU A 224 18.14 -32.20 10.39
CA GLU A 224 17.18 -32.64 9.38
C GLU A 224 15.80 -32.08 9.73
N PHE A 225 15.10 -31.57 8.73
CA PHE A 225 13.73 -31.06 8.86
C PHE A 225 12.94 -31.34 7.57
N PRO A 226 11.65 -31.67 7.68
CA PRO A 226 10.82 -31.90 6.50
C PRO A 226 10.42 -30.57 5.84
N ILE A 227 10.40 -30.58 4.52
CA ILE A 227 9.92 -29.49 3.66
C ILE A 227 8.83 -30.08 2.77
N VAL A 228 7.65 -29.49 2.80
CA VAL A 228 6.49 -29.87 2.00
C VAL A 228 6.31 -28.83 0.90
N ILE A 229 6.37 -29.27 -0.35
CA ILE A 229 5.99 -28.44 -1.49
C ILE A 229 4.51 -28.70 -1.77
N ASP A 230 3.70 -27.66 -1.64
CA ASP A 230 2.24 -27.70 -1.77
C ASP A 230 1.79 -26.45 -2.54
N LYS A 231 1.33 -26.64 -3.79
CA LYS A 231 0.97 -25.55 -4.73
C LYS A 231 -0.53 -25.54 -5.01
N THR A 232 -1.29 -26.29 -4.22
CA THR A 232 -2.71 -26.53 -4.46
C THR A 232 -3.53 -25.88 -3.37
N ALA A 233 -4.38 -24.92 -3.76
CA ALA A 233 -5.27 -24.26 -2.81
C ALA A 233 -6.33 -25.23 -2.23
N PRO A 234 -6.77 -25.02 -0.96
CA PRO A 234 -7.84 -25.80 -0.34
C PRO A 234 -9.12 -25.82 -1.16
N GLU A 235 -9.81 -26.97 -1.18
CA GLU A 235 -11.19 -27.00 -1.67
C GLU A 235 -12.10 -26.31 -0.64
N LEU A 236 -12.89 -25.32 -1.08
CA LEU A 236 -13.87 -24.60 -0.25
C LEU A 236 -15.27 -24.70 -0.86
N GLU A 237 -16.21 -25.24 -0.10
CA GLU A 237 -17.63 -25.34 -0.47
C GLU A 237 -18.51 -24.59 0.53
N ILE A 238 -19.40 -23.75 0.02
CA ILE A 238 -20.41 -23.04 0.82
C ILE A 238 -21.81 -23.38 0.30
N LYS A 239 -22.65 -23.92 1.19
CA LYS A 239 -24.06 -24.21 0.90
C LYS A 239 -24.96 -23.31 1.72
N PRO A 240 -25.63 -22.32 1.11
CA PRO A 240 -26.57 -21.48 1.83
C PRO A 240 -27.82 -22.28 2.24
N LYS A 241 -28.33 -21.98 3.42
CA LYS A 241 -29.49 -22.65 4.03
C LYS A 241 -30.30 -21.67 4.85
N GLU A 242 -31.61 -21.73 4.71
CA GLU A 242 -32.52 -20.97 5.58
C GLU A 242 -33.20 -21.92 6.57
N LYS A 243 -33.16 -21.57 7.86
CA LYS A 243 -33.83 -22.35 8.91
C LYS A 243 -34.39 -21.42 9.98
N ASN A 244 -35.70 -21.51 10.22
CA ASN A 244 -36.41 -20.69 11.20
C ASN A 244 -36.20 -19.17 11.03
N GLY A 245 -36.07 -18.70 9.78
CA GLY A 245 -35.82 -17.28 9.47
C GLY A 245 -34.38 -16.82 9.66
N ARG A 246 -33.45 -17.73 9.99
CA ARG A 246 -32.01 -17.47 10.02
C ARG A 246 -31.35 -17.87 8.71
N LYS A 247 -30.40 -17.06 8.24
CA LYS A 247 -29.54 -17.34 7.08
C LYS A 247 -28.29 -18.07 7.59
N LEU A 248 -28.08 -19.28 7.12
CA LEU A 248 -26.97 -20.15 7.52
C LEU A 248 -26.12 -20.51 6.31
N LEU A 249 -24.83 -20.71 6.53
CA LEU A 249 -23.88 -21.28 5.58
C LEU A 249 -23.38 -22.61 6.12
N GLU A 250 -23.56 -23.69 5.38
CA GLU A 250 -22.80 -24.92 5.62
C GLU A 250 -21.46 -24.77 4.88
N ILE A 251 -20.39 -24.51 5.62
CA ILE A 251 -19.04 -24.28 5.12
C ILE A 251 -18.25 -25.57 5.29
N THR A 252 -17.60 -26.02 4.22
CA THR A 252 -16.70 -27.17 4.23
C THR A 252 -15.41 -26.79 3.52
N ALA A 253 -14.27 -26.92 4.21
CA ALA A 253 -12.95 -26.75 3.64
C ALA A 253 -12.14 -28.03 3.84
N SER A 254 -11.40 -28.45 2.81
CA SER A 254 -10.54 -29.64 2.90
C SER A 254 -9.23 -29.44 2.16
N ASP A 255 -8.14 -29.78 2.84
CA ASP A 255 -6.80 -29.82 2.30
C ASP A 255 -5.94 -30.79 3.14
N GLN A 256 -4.85 -31.35 2.58
CA GLN A 256 -3.94 -32.22 3.35
C GLN A 256 -3.22 -31.45 4.47
N SER A 257 -2.98 -30.17 4.23
CA SER A 257 -2.18 -29.25 5.03
C SER A 257 -3.01 -28.05 5.50
N LEU A 258 -4.33 -28.19 5.64
CA LEU A 258 -5.22 -27.07 5.99
C LEU A 258 -4.77 -26.33 7.25
N ASP A 259 -4.73 -25.00 7.19
CA ASP A 259 -4.31 -24.13 8.29
C ASP A 259 -5.53 -23.56 9.04
N GLY A 260 -6.53 -23.06 8.31
CA GLY A 260 -7.77 -22.57 8.90
C GLY A 260 -8.77 -21.99 7.90
N ILE A 261 -9.94 -21.61 8.43
CA ILE A 261 -10.95 -20.81 7.71
C ILE A 261 -11.00 -19.41 8.35
N TYR A 262 -11.06 -18.38 7.52
CA TYR A 262 -11.21 -16.99 7.90
C TYR A 262 -12.54 -16.47 7.38
N ILE A 263 -13.26 -15.73 8.21
CA ILE A 263 -14.55 -15.14 7.86
C ILE A 263 -14.45 -13.65 8.16
N MET A 264 -14.83 -12.80 7.22
CA MET A 264 -14.85 -11.34 7.39
C MET A 264 -16.16 -10.79 6.84
N GLY A 265 -16.61 -9.63 7.33
CA GLY A 265 -17.82 -9.02 6.78
C GLY A 265 -18.31 -7.78 7.51
N ARG A 266 -19.45 -7.25 7.03
CA ARG A 266 -20.17 -6.13 7.66
C ARG A 266 -21.34 -6.65 8.47
N GLY A 267 -21.27 -6.50 9.79
CA GLY A 267 -22.32 -6.93 10.72
C GLY A 267 -21.79 -7.84 11.83
N ASN A 268 -22.47 -8.95 12.10
CA ASN A 268 -22.05 -9.92 13.10
C ASN A 268 -22.49 -11.35 12.72
N GLY A 269 -21.72 -12.35 13.13
CA GLY A 269 -21.98 -13.75 12.82
C GLY A 269 -21.30 -14.70 13.81
N GLY A 270 -21.49 -16.01 13.60
CA GLY A 270 -20.81 -17.02 14.41
C GLY A 270 -21.32 -18.43 14.16
N ILE A 271 -20.70 -19.41 14.82
CA ILE A 271 -21.10 -20.83 14.71
C ILE A 271 -22.56 -21.01 15.14
N ALA A 272 -23.34 -21.70 14.30
CA ALA A 272 -24.76 -21.90 14.51
C ALA A 272 -25.02 -22.70 15.80
N GLY A 273 -25.79 -22.11 16.72
CA GLY A 273 -26.08 -22.68 18.03
C GLY A 273 -25.23 -22.10 19.16
N GLU A 274 -24.09 -21.48 18.83
CA GLU A 274 -23.27 -20.69 19.76
C GLU A 274 -23.60 -19.19 19.63
N TYR A 275 -23.95 -18.74 18.43
CA TYR A 275 -24.31 -17.36 18.11
C TYR A 275 -25.82 -17.05 18.19
N THR A 276 -26.16 -15.94 18.85
CA THR A 276 -27.49 -15.28 18.79
C THR A 276 -27.34 -13.83 18.36
N ALA A 277 -28.43 -13.18 17.94
CA ALA A 277 -28.41 -11.74 17.60
C ALA A 277 -27.95 -10.84 18.78
N ASP A 278 -28.00 -11.34 20.01
CA ASP A 278 -27.53 -10.66 21.22
C ASP A 278 -26.07 -11.01 21.58
N SER A 279 -25.42 -11.93 20.85
CA SER A 279 -24.00 -12.25 21.06
C SER A 279 -23.14 -11.02 20.81
N PRO A 280 -22.09 -10.79 21.62
CA PRO A 280 -21.15 -9.72 21.35
C PRO A 280 -20.52 -9.93 19.97
N GLN A 281 -20.19 -8.83 19.31
CA GLN A 281 -19.40 -8.90 18.09
C GLN A 281 -18.04 -9.48 18.44
N LEU A 282 -17.62 -10.52 17.71
CA LEU A 282 -16.25 -11.04 17.84
C LEU A 282 -15.30 -9.92 17.43
N ALA A 283 -14.43 -9.52 18.37
CA ALA A 283 -13.47 -8.45 18.17
C ALA A 283 -12.19 -8.94 17.49
N GLU A 284 -12.13 -10.24 17.16
CA GLU A 284 -10.88 -10.97 16.98
C GLU A 284 -10.02 -10.45 15.82
N MET A 285 -10.59 -9.71 14.88
CA MET A 285 -9.85 -9.04 13.80
C MET A 285 -10.41 -7.71 13.32
N LYS A 286 -11.04 -6.88 14.19
CA LYS A 286 -11.25 -5.45 13.84
C LYS A 286 -9.94 -4.77 13.40
N ASN A 287 -8.80 -5.31 13.83
CA ASN A 287 -7.46 -4.87 13.45
C ASN A 287 -6.57 -6.06 13.04
N ILE A 288 -7.03 -6.93 12.13
CA ILE A 288 -6.24 -8.07 11.62
C ILE A 288 -4.83 -7.64 11.24
N ARG A 289 -4.72 -6.45 10.63
CA ARG A 289 -3.48 -5.84 10.21
C ARG A 289 -2.48 -5.69 11.36
N CYS A 290 -2.87 -5.06 12.47
CA CYS A 290 -1.99 -4.93 13.63
C CYS A 290 -1.51 -6.30 14.16
N ILE A 291 -2.37 -7.32 14.11
CA ILE A 291 -2.01 -8.68 14.57
C ILE A 291 -1.02 -9.33 13.61
N VAL A 292 -1.24 -9.24 12.30
CA VAL A 292 -0.34 -9.79 11.27
C VAL A 292 1.00 -9.06 11.28
N ASP A 293 0.99 -7.74 11.32
CA ASP A 293 2.20 -6.90 11.39
C ASP A 293 3.07 -7.25 12.61
N SER A 294 2.47 -7.74 13.71
CA SER A 294 3.20 -8.17 14.92
C SER A 294 4.02 -9.45 14.77
N ILE A 295 3.77 -10.22 13.70
CA ILE A 295 4.45 -11.49 13.41
C ILE A 295 5.10 -11.56 12.03
N TYR A 296 4.81 -10.60 11.15
CA TYR A 296 5.47 -10.44 9.87
C TYR A 296 6.87 -9.86 10.06
N ILE A 297 7.87 -10.48 9.45
CA ILE A 297 9.27 -10.02 9.51
C ILE A 297 9.62 -9.37 8.17
N PRO A 298 9.56 -8.04 8.06
CA PRO A 298 9.93 -7.34 6.83
C PRO A 298 11.44 -7.42 6.57
N HIS A 299 11.81 -7.60 5.30
CA HIS A 299 13.19 -7.59 4.84
C HIS A 299 13.62 -6.18 4.43
N TYR A 300 14.06 -5.38 5.40
CA TYR A 300 14.54 -4.02 5.11
C TYR A 300 15.88 -4.02 4.35
N MET A 301 16.00 -3.16 3.32
CA MET A 301 17.24 -2.92 2.55
C MET A 301 17.73 -4.08 1.68
N TRP A 302 16.86 -5.00 1.31
CA TRP A 302 17.22 -6.03 0.33
C TRP A 302 17.44 -5.42 -1.07
N PRO A 303 18.45 -5.90 -1.83
CA PRO A 303 18.57 -5.54 -3.24
C PRO A 303 17.29 -5.91 -4.01
N ASP A 304 16.91 -5.11 -4.99
CA ASP A 304 15.65 -5.29 -5.76
C ASP A 304 15.51 -6.69 -6.39
N GLU A 305 16.62 -7.33 -6.73
CA GLU A 305 16.66 -8.69 -7.30
C GLU A 305 16.17 -9.80 -6.33
N TYR A 306 16.11 -9.51 -5.03
CA TYR A 306 15.56 -10.43 -4.02
C TYR A 306 14.15 -10.04 -3.56
N ARG A 307 13.58 -8.95 -4.07
CA ARG A 307 12.20 -8.58 -3.78
C ARG A 307 11.24 -9.61 -4.35
N ASN A 308 10.18 -9.86 -3.60
CA ASN A 308 9.19 -10.87 -3.95
C ASN A 308 7.79 -10.32 -3.65
N PRO A 309 7.36 -9.26 -4.36
CA PRO A 309 6.11 -8.59 -4.07
C PRO A 309 4.92 -9.56 -4.19
N VAL A 310 3.97 -9.45 -3.27
CA VAL A 310 2.74 -10.24 -3.30
C VAL A 310 1.96 -9.89 -4.56
N ASN A 311 1.62 -10.91 -5.33
CA ASN A 311 0.91 -10.81 -6.60
C ASN A 311 -0.31 -11.74 -6.57
N SER A 312 -1.29 -11.38 -5.74
CA SER A 312 -2.53 -12.11 -5.56
C SER A 312 -3.74 -11.37 -6.14
N ASP A 313 -4.69 -12.14 -6.65
CA ASP A 313 -6.01 -11.65 -7.07
C ASP A 313 -7.07 -11.80 -5.98
N LEU A 314 -6.70 -12.34 -4.82
CA LEU A 314 -7.60 -12.62 -3.70
C LEU A 314 -7.66 -11.43 -2.74
N LEU A 315 -8.87 -10.96 -2.45
CA LEU A 315 -9.11 -9.85 -1.53
C LEU A 315 -8.53 -10.16 -0.14
N PHE A 316 -8.67 -11.41 0.31
CA PHE A 316 -8.17 -11.83 1.61
C PHE A 316 -6.64 -11.75 1.72
N VAL A 317 -5.91 -12.26 0.72
CA VAL A 317 -4.44 -12.24 0.72
C VAL A 317 -3.93 -10.79 0.64
N ASN A 318 -4.52 -9.97 -0.22
CA ASN A 318 -4.16 -8.57 -0.34
C ASN A 318 -4.44 -7.76 0.94
N THR A 319 -5.52 -8.10 1.65
CA THR A 319 -5.83 -7.52 2.97
C THR A 319 -4.81 -7.94 4.02
N LEU A 320 -4.47 -9.23 4.06
CA LEU A 320 -3.52 -9.81 5.00
C LEU A 320 -2.12 -9.20 4.84
N MET A 321 -1.68 -9.04 3.59
CA MET A 321 -0.33 -8.56 3.23
C MET A 321 -0.25 -7.05 3.04
N ASN A 322 -1.35 -6.32 3.25
CA ASN A 322 -1.45 -4.88 3.07
C ASN A 322 -1.04 -4.42 1.64
N THR A 323 -1.41 -5.22 0.64
CA THR A 323 -1.19 -4.94 -0.79
C THR A 323 -2.48 -4.60 -1.55
N ALA A 324 -3.63 -4.60 -0.85
CA ALA A 324 -4.92 -4.19 -1.39
C ALA A 324 -4.87 -2.75 -1.92
N ASP A 325 -5.41 -2.49 -3.10
CA ASP A 325 -5.52 -1.13 -3.66
C ASP A 325 -6.65 -0.31 -2.98
N ASP A 326 -6.85 0.94 -3.40
CA ASP A 326 -7.87 1.83 -2.83
C ASP A 326 -9.29 1.26 -2.92
N TYR A 327 -9.61 0.56 -4.01
CA TYR A 327 -10.94 -0.01 -4.20
C TYR A 327 -11.15 -1.21 -3.29
N GLU A 328 -10.18 -2.14 -3.27
CA GLU A 328 -10.17 -3.30 -2.37
C GLU A 328 -10.22 -2.85 -0.90
N ARG A 329 -9.42 -1.84 -0.52
CA ARG A 329 -9.45 -1.23 0.82
C ARG A 329 -10.81 -0.67 1.18
N SER A 330 -11.49 -0.01 0.25
CA SER A 330 -12.85 0.52 0.50
C SER A 330 -13.87 -0.57 0.86
N ILE A 331 -13.66 -1.80 0.38
CA ILE A 331 -14.49 -2.96 0.73
C ILE A 331 -14.10 -3.46 2.12
N THR A 332 -12.81 -3.67 2.37
CA THR A 332 -12.32 -4.27 3.62
C THR A 332 -12.48 -3.34 4.81
N ASP A 333 -12.36 -2.02 4.62
CA ASP A 333 -12.58 -1.01 5.66
C ASP A 333 -14.04 -0.93 6.09
N ALA A 334 -14.97 -1.35 5.21
CA ALA A 334 -16.38 -1.50 5.55
C ALA A 334 -16.66 -2.78 6.37
N TYR A 335 -15.74 -3.75 6.36
CA TYR A 335 -15.85 -4.95 7.19
C TYR A 335 -15.48 -4.61 8.63
N ASN A 336 -16.44 -4.78 9.52
CA ASN A 336 -16.28 -4.52 10.95
C ASN A 336 -16.33 -5.80 11.79
N PHE A 337 -16.43 -6.96 11.14
CA PHE A 337 -16.50 -8.28 11.75
C PHE A 337 -15.50 -9.24 11.11
N SER A 338 -15.02 -10.15 11.94
CA SER A 338 -14.08 -11.18 11.54
C SER A 338 -14.03 -12.33 12.55
N ASP A 339 -13.77 -13.55 12.06
CA ASP A 339 -13.66 -14.77 12.86
C ASP A 339 -12.61 -15.70 12.23
N ILE A 340 -11.93 -16.50 13.06
CA ILE A 340 -10.89 -17.45 12.65
C ILE A 340 -11.23 -18.83 13.20
N LEU A 341 -11.33 -19.80 12.30
CA LEU A 341 -11.55 -21.21 12.63
C LEU A 341 -10.28 -22.01 12.32
N PRO A 342 -9.29 -22.05 13.22
CA PRO A 342 -8.03 -22.74 12.96
C PRO A 342 -8.19 -24.27 12.93
N ALA A 343 -7.48 -24.92 12.01
CA ALA A 343 -7.58 -26.36 11.78
C ALA A 343 -7.25 -27.19 13.03
N TYR A 344 -6.28 -26.76 13.85
CA TYR A 344 -5.90 -27.49 15.07
C TYR A 344 -7.07 -27.72 16.05
N ARG A 345 -8.13 -26.90 15.96
CA ARG A 345 -9.32 -26.96 16.81
C ARG A 345 -10.55 -27.51 16.09
N TYR A 346 -10.73 -27.17 14.82
CA TYR A 346 -11.97 -27.42 14.08
C TYR A 346 -11.88 -28.54 13.03
N GLN A 347 -10.68 -29.04 12.72
CA GLN A 347 -10.50 -30.11 11.75
C GLN A 347 -11.02 -31.45 12.30
N GLY A 348 -11.79 -32.16 11.48
CA GLY A 348 -12.27 -33.50 11.75
C GLY A 348 -11.20 -34.57 11.51
N GLU A 349 -11.52 -35.83 11.83
CA GLU A 349 -10.62 -36.98 11.61
C GLU A 349 -10.26 -37.20 10.13
N ASP A 350 -11.07 -36.67 9.21
CA ASP A 350 -10.87 -36.76 7.76
C ASP A 350 -10.01 -35.64 7.18
N GLY A 351 -9.49 -34.73 8.01
CA GLY A 351 -8.66 -33.60 7.57
C GLY A 351 -9.47 -32.39 7.09
N SER A 352 -10.80 -32.41 7.16
CA SER A 352 -11.65 -31.30 6.74
C SER A 352 -12.18 -30.47 7.91
N ILE A 353 -12.46 -29.19 7.69
CA ILE A 353 -13.28 -28.37 8.61
C ILE A 353 -14.68 -28.30 8.01
N SER A 354 -15.69 -28.71 8.79
CA SER A 354 -17.10 -28.62 8.38
C SER A 354 -17.93 -27.96 9.49
N VAL A 355 -18.42 -26.76 9.24
CA VAL A 355 -19.17 -25.95 10.20
C VAL A 355 -20.47 -25.42 9.60
N THR A 356 -21.50 -25.29 10.43
CA THR A 356 -22.68 -24.48 10.07
C THR A 356 -22.52 -23.11 10.71
N TYR A 357 -22.38 -22.08 9.88
CA TYR A 357 -22.15 -20.71 10.30
C TYR A 357 -23.43 -19.89 10.13
N ASP A 358 -23.74 -19.01 11.08
CA ASP A 358 -24.91 -18.15 11.05
C ASP A 358 -24.51 -16.77 10.55
N VAL A 359 -25.07 -16.40 9.40
CA VAL A 359 -24.80 -15.13 8.69
C VAL A 359 -26.05 -14.25 8.64
N THR A 360 -27.01 -14.48 9.53
CA THR A 360 -28.28 -13.75 9.56
C THR A 360 -28.06 -12.24 9.63
N ASP A 361 -27.09 -11.84 10.45
CA ASP A 361 -26.78 -10.45 10.78
C ASP A 361 -25.48 -9.97 10.08
N LEU A 362 -25.03 -10.69 9.03
CA LEU A 362 -23.99 -10.26 8.09
C LEU A 362 -24.64 -9.81 6.79
N ASP A 363 -24.50 -8.52 6.46
CA ASP A 363 -24.99 -7.97 5.20
C ASP A 363 -24.17 -8.48 4.01
N GLU A 364 -22.86 -8.55 4.23
CA GLU A 364 -21.84 -8.90 3.26
C GLU A 364 -20.75 -9.68 4.00
N TYR A 365 -20.16 -10.64 3.31
CA TYR A 365 -19.12 -11.46 3.89
C TYR A 365 -18.14 -12.00 2.84
N LEU A 366 -16.95 -12.34 3.33
CA LEU A 366 -15.92 -13.12 2.67
C LEU A 366 -15.62 -14.33 3.55
N VAL A 367 -15.49 -15.50 2.94
CA VAL A 367 -15.00 -16.72 3.58
C VAL A 367 -13.78 -17.19 2.81
N ALA A 368 -12.63 -17.29 3.47
CA ALA A 368 -11.40 -17.82 2.90
C ALA A 368 -10.97 -19.09 3.63
N ALA A 369 -10.49 -20.09 2.89
CA ALA A 369 -9.80 -21.25 3.42
C ALA A 369 -8.34 -21.19 2.96
N MET A 370 -7.41 -21.34 3.92
CA MET A 370 -5.98 -21.26 3.67
C MET A 370 -5.30 -22.54 4.18
N ASP A 371 -4.33 -23.04 3.44
CA ASP A 371 -3.43 -24.11 3.90
C ASP A 371 -2.17 -23.57 4.58
N LYS A 372 -1.30 -24.46 5.06
CA LYS A 372 -0.04 -24.08 5.71
C LYS A 372 1.02 -23.53 4.75
N ALA A 373 0.87 -23.73 3.44
CA ALA A 373 1.70 -23.11 2.40
C ALA A 373 1.12 -21.76 1.94
N TYR A 374 0.07 -21.26 2.62
CA TYR A 374 -0.65 -20.03 2.34
C TYR A 374 -1.46 -20.01 1.02
N ASN A 375 -1.60 -21.15 0.35
CA ASN A 375 -2.53 -21.24 -0.77
C ASN A 375 -3.95 -21.01 -0.25
N THR A 376 -4.71 -20.19 -0.97
CA THR A 376 -6.00 -19.69 -0.48
C THR A 376 -7.09 -19.85 -1.52
N THR A 377 -8.26 -20.27 -1.06
CA THR A 377 -9.52 -20.18 -1.82
C THR A 377 -10.48 -19.28 -1.07
N GLU A 378 -11.07 -18.28 -1.73
CA GLU A 378 -12.05 -17.39 -1.12
C GLU A 378 -13.39 -17.39 -1.86
N ILE A 379 -14.46 -17.13 -1.12
CA ILE A 379 -15.81 -16.95 -1.64
C ILE A 379 -16.43 -15.72 -0.98
N LEU A 380 -16.90 -14.78 -1.81
CA LEU A 380 -17.63 -13.59 -1.37
C LEU A 380 -19.15 -13.82 -1.42
N SER A 381 -19.90 -13.08 -0.60
CA SER A 381 -21.36 -13.05 -0.65
C SER A 381 -21.89 -12.56 -2.00
N ASP A 382 -23.02 -13.12 -2.46
CA ASP A 382 -23.64 -12.81 -3.76
C ASP A 382 -23.69 -11.31 -4.09
N GLY A 383 -23.30 -10.96 -5.32
CA GLY A 383 -23.37 -9.59 -5.85
C GLY A 383 -22.16 -8.71 -5.55
N ARG A 384 -21.13 -9.24 -4.88
CA ARG A 384 -19.81 -8.62 -4.76
C ARG A 384 -18.92 -9.05 -5.93
N ASP A 385 -18.39 -8.06 -6.65
CA ASP A 385 -17.35 -8.21 -7.68
C ASP A 385 -16.18 -7.33 -7.27
N THR A 386 -15.00 -7.92 -7.18
CA THR A 386 -13.74 -7.22 -6.87
C THR A 386 -12.94 -6.91 -8.13
N SER A 387 -13.42 -7.33 -9.31
CA SER A 387 -12.80 -7.04 -10.60
C SER A 387 -12.96 -5.55 -10.93
N HIS A 388 -11.85 -4.85 -11.06
CA HIS A 388 -11.81 -3.43 -11.41
C HIS A 388 -10.49 -3.10 -12.13
N LEU A 389 -10.36 -1.87 -12.64
CA LEU A 389 -9.08 -1.40 -13.19
C LEU A 389 -8.14 -1.06 -12.04
N LYS A 390 -7.28 -2.02 -11.68
CA LYS A 390 -6.23 -1.86 -10.67
C LYS A 390 -5.24 -0.77 -11.07
N THR A 391 -4.67 -0.07 -10.07
CA THR A 391 -3.46 0.75 -10.25
C THR A 391 -2.35 -0.09 -10.87
N GLY A 392 -1.55 0.49 -11.74
CA GLY A 392 -0.52 -0.21 -12.50
C GLY A 392 -0.82 -0.28 -14.00
N LEU A 393 -0.13 -1.18 -14.68
CA LEU A 393 -0.08 -1.23 -16.14
C LEU A 393 -1.08 -2.21 -16.71
N TRP A 394 -1.94 -1.71 -17.60
CA TRP A 394 -2.83 -2.49 -18.44
C TRP A 394 -2.42 -2.36 -19.91
N TRP A 395 -2.17 -3.50 -20.54
CA TRP A 395 -1.75 -3.58 -21.94
C TRP A 395 -2.93 -3.90 -22.86
N ALA A 396 -3.30 -2.94 -23.73
CA ALA A 396 -4.20 -3.14 -24.85
C ALA A 396 -3.48 -3.78 -26.04
N ARG A 397 -3.80 -5.05 -26.34
CA ARG A 397 -3.21 -5.80 -27.45
C ARG A 397 -4.01 -5.59 -28.75
N ASN A 398 -3.49 -4.74 -29.64
CA ASN A 398 -4.13 -4.26 -30.87
C ASN A 398 -3.30 -4.56 -32.15
N ASN A 399 -2.68 -5.74 -32.25
CA ASN A 399 -1.86 -6.19 -33.41
C ASN A 399 -0.43 -5.59 -33.48
N GLY A 400 0.18 -5.30 -32.34
CA GLY A 400 1.56 -4.84 -32.29
C GLY A 400 1.63 -3.33 -32.42
N ASP A 401 1.62 -2.79 -33.64
CA ASP A 401 1.89 -1.35 -33.86
C ASP A 401 0.85 -0.42 -33.20
N ASP A 402 -0.40 -0.87 -33.11
CA ASP A 402 -1.50 -0.15 -32.45
C ASP A 402 -1.64 -0.50 -30.96
N ASP A 403 -0.74 -1.33 -30.41
CA ASP A 403 -0.76 -1.67 -28.98
C ASP A 403 -0.62 -0.39 -28.14
N ALA A 404 -1.39 -0.33 -27.06
CA ALA A 404 -1.37 0.78 -26.12
C ALA A 404 -1.15 0.26 -24.69
N TYR A 405 -0.47 1.06 -23.89
CA TYR A 405 -0.07 0.74 -22.53
C TYR A 405 -0.68 1.79 -21.60
N TYR A 406 -1.78 1.42 -20.95
CA TYR A 406 -2.52 2.26 -20.01
C TYR A 406 -1.93 2.06 -18.63
N ASN A 407 -1.25 3.07 -18.11
CA ASN A 407 -0.67 3.04 -16.78
C ASN A 407 -1.52 3.90 -15.85
N PHE A 408 -2.24 3.23 -14.95
CA PHE A 408 -3.10 3.86 -13.97
C PHE A 408 -2.27 4.18 -12.74
N TRP A 409 -2.23 5.46 -12.35
CA TRP A 409 -1.49 5.89 -11.15
C TRP A 409 -2.34 5.76 -9.89
N ASP A 410 -3.65 5.96 -10.05
CA ASP A 410 -4.65 5.91 -9.00
C ASP A 410 -6.02 5.53 -9.59
N THR A 411 -7.07 5.64 -8.77
CA THR A 411 -8.45 5.31 -9.15
C THR A 411 -9.11 6.26 -10.15
N ARG A 412 -8.42 7.33 -10.56
CA ARG A 412 -8.95 8.39 -11.43
C ARG A 412 -7.99 8.85 -12.53
N ASN A 413 -6.70 8.60 -12.43
CA ASN A 413 -5.69 9.21 -13.30
C ASN A 413 -4.68 8.20 -13.83
N GLY A 414 -4.10 8.52 -14.98
CA GLY A 414 -3.03 7.73 -15.57
C GLY A 414 -2.42 8.36 -16.82
N ASN A 415 -1.58 7.58 -17.49
CA ASN A 415 -1.02 7.91 -18.80
C ASN A 415 -1.06 6.73 -19.77
N ILE A 416 -1.04 7.05 -21.07
CA ILE A 416 -1.06 6.09 -22.17
C ILE A 416 0.22 6.24 -22.96
N ARG A 417 0.95 5.14 -23.12
CA ARG A 417 2.04 5.01 -24.10
C ARG A 417 1.62 4.13 -25.27
N TYR A 418 2.26 4.32 -26.42
CA TYR A 418 1.89 3.63 -27.66
C TYR A 418 3.08 2.90 -28.27
N GLN A 419 2.85 1.69 -28.75
CA GLN A 419 3.89 0.88 -29.39
C GLN A 419 4.50 1.57 -30.61
N ASN A 420 3.70 2.29 -31.40
CA ASN A 420 4.19 3.04 -32.57
C ASN A 420 5.10 4.24 -32.24
N GLY A 421 5.27 4.60 -30.96
CA GLY A 421 6.06 5.75 -30.52
C GLY A 421 5.32 7.09 -30.64
N ALA A 422 3.99 7.08 -30.77
CA ALA A 422 3.20 8.31 -30.64
C ALA A 422 3.41 8.96 -29.26
N PRO A 423 3.31 10.31 -29.16
CA PRO A 423 3.51 11.01 -27.90
C PRO A 423 2.62 10.45 -26.80
N GLU A 424 3.19 10.35 -25.61
CA GLU A 424 2.46 9.98 -24.39
C GLU A 424 1.29 10.96 -24.17
N LYS A 425 0.19 10.41 -23.67
CA LYS A 425 -0.98 11.19 -23.26
C LYS A 425 -1.32 10.91 -21.82
N THR A 426 -1.76 11.91 -21.09
CA THR A 426 -2.36 11.69 -19.77
C THR A 426 -3.86 11.49 -19.90
N PHE A 427 -4.49 10.90 -18.90
CA PHE A 427 -5.94 10.81 -18.84
C PHE A 427 -6.45 10.90 -17.41
N SER A 428 -7.69 11.38 -17.28
CA SER A 428 -8.54 11.09 -16.13
C SER A 428 -9.65 10.13 -16.55
N PHE A 429 -10.18 9.34 -15.63
CA PHE A 429 -11.28 8.44 -15.89
C PHE A 429 -12.24 8.32 -14.71
N GLU A 430 -13.48 7.95 -15.02
CA GLU A 430 -14.50 7.61 -14.05
C GLU A 430 -15.11 6.26 -14.42
N LEU A 431 -15.19 5.36 -13.44
CA LEU A 431 -15.84 4.07 -13.54
C LEU A 431 -17.12 4.06 -12.69
N ASN A 432 -18.28 3.90 -13.35
CA ASN A 432 -19.58 3.83 -12.70
C ASN A 432 -20.30 2.54 -13.12
N GLY A 433 -20.13 1.48 -12.33
CA GLY A 433 -20.57 0.13 -12.69
C GLY A 433 -19.84 -0.37 -13.93
N ASP A 434 -20.59 -0.71 -14.98
CA ASP A 434 -20.04 -1.13 -16.27
C ASP A 434 -19.71 0.05 -17.22
N SER A 435 -19.93 1.29 -16.79
CA SER A 435 -19.73 2.48 -17.61
C SER A 435 -18.36 3.11 -17.31
N ILE A 436 -17.57 3.35 -18.35
CA ILE A 436 -16.30 4.07 -18.25
C ILE A 436 -16.34 5.35 -19.09
N THR A 437 -15.89 6.45 -18.49
CA THR A 437 -15.61 7.71 -19.19
C THR A 437 -14.15 8.05 -18.98
N MET A 438 -13.43 8.41 -20.04
CA MET A 438 -12.02 8.76 -20.00
C MET A 438 -11.80 10.07 -20.75
N GLU A 439 -11.21 11.06 -20.08
CA GLU A 439 -10.77 12.32 -20.67
C GLU A 439 -9.26 12.25 -20.91
N ILE A 440 -8.86 12.17 -22.18
CA ILE A 440 -7.47 11.98 -22.60
C ILE A 440 -6.89 13.32 -23.04
N TYR A 441 -5.77 13.72 -22.45
CA TYR A 441 -5.10 15.00 -22.70
C TYR A 441 -3.73 14.80 -23.34
N ASN A 442 -3.43 15.58 -24.38
CA ASN A 442 -2.16 15.51 -25.12
C ASN A 442 -1.25 16.75 -24.90
N GLY A 443 -1.56 17.59 -23.91
CA GLY A 443 -0.84 18.85 -23.66
C GLY A 443 -1.46 20.09 -24.32
N THR A 444 -2.33 19.93 -25.32
CA THR A 444 -2.95 21.07 -26.03
C THR A 444 -4.45 20.91 -26.24
N ASP A 445 -4.92 19.68 -26.41
CA ASP A 445 -6.31 19.31 -26.66
C ASP A 445 -6.72 18.16 -25.73
N ALA A 446 -8.01 18.10 -25.39
CA ALA A 446 -8.62 17.00 -24.65
C ALA A 446 -9.63 16.24 -25.52
N GLU A 447 -9.60 14.91 -25.46
CA GLU A 447 -10.54 14.00 -26.11
C GLU A 447 -11.32 13.25 -25.04
N ASN A 448 -12.66 13.32 -25.08
CA ASN A 448 -13.52 12.53 -24.20
C ASN A 448 -13.97 11.25 -24.89
N ARG A 449 -13.75 10.11 -24.24
CA ARG A 449 -14.21 8.78 -24.66
C ARG A 449 -15.15 8.21 -23.62
N THR A 450 -16.26 7.65 -24.07
CA THR A 450 -17.21 6.94 -23.21
C THR A 450 -17.43 5.55 -23.78
N GLY A 451 -17.61 4.56 -22.90
CA GLY A 451 -17.79 3.18 -23.29
C GLY A 451 -18.31 2.30 -22.16
N LYS A 452 -18.34 1.00 -22.47
CA LYS A 452 -18.69 -0.07 -21.54
C LYS A 452 -17.48 -0.94 -21.25
N ILE A 453 -17.25 -1.25 -19.99
CA ILE A 453 -16.19 -2.16 -19.54
C ILE A 453 -16.80 -3.42 -18.92
N SER A 454 -16.17 -4.55 -19.19
CA SER A 454 -16.48 -5.83 -18.56
C SER A 454 -15.19 -6.57 -18.24
N PHE A 455 -15.15 -7.22 -17.08
CA PHE A 455 -14.01 -8.04 -16.66
C PHE A 455 -14.30 -9.51 -16.93
N THR A 456 -13.28 -10.23 -17.40
CA THR A 456 -13.34 -11.70 -17.53
C THR A 456 -12.77 -12.36 -16.28
N ASP A 457 -11.76 -11.72 -15.70
CA ASP A 457 -11.12 -11.99 -14.42
C ASP A 457 -10.42 -10.68 -13.96
N HIS A 458 -9.71 -10.74 -12.84
CA HIS A 458 -9.02 -9.59 -12.23
C HIS A 458 -7.89 -8.99 -13.09
N ARG A 459 -7.41 -9.73 -14.10
CA ARG A 459 -6.31 -9.33 -14.97
C ARG A 459 -6.73 -9.08 -16.41
N ASN A 460 -7.99 -9.30 -16.76
CA ASN A 460 -8.48 -9.19 -18.13
C ASN A 460 -9.77 -8.37 -18.19
N ALA A 461 -9.69 -7.24 -18.88
CA ALA A 461 -10.82 -6.35 -19.10
C ALA A 461 -11.06 -6.12 -20.60
N VAL A 462 -12.32 -5.86 -20.96
CA VAL A 462 -12.71 -5.49 -22.32
C VAL A 462 -13.46 -4.18 -22.25
N ILE A 463 -12.94 -3.16 -22.93
CA ILE A 463 -13.64 -1.89 -23.12
C ILE A 463 -14.22 -1.86 -24.52
N THR A 464 -15.51 -1.56 -24.63
CA THR A 464 -16.19 -1.24 -25.89
C THR A 464 -16.58 0.23 -25.86
N TRP A 465 -15.88 1.04 -26.64
CA TRP A 465 -16.13 2.47 -26.77
C TRP A 465 -17.39 2.74 -27.61
N ASP A 466 -18.03 3.88 -27.38
CA ASP A 466 -19.26 4.29 -28.09
C ASP A 466 -19.06 4.47 -29.61
N ASP A 467 -17.81 4.64 -30.07
CA ASP A 467 -17.46 4.66 -31.49
C ASP A 467 -17.44 3.26 -32.14
N GLY A 468 -17.68 2.21 -31.34
CA GLY A 468 -17.72 0.82 -31.75
C GLY A 468 -16.37 0.11 -31.73
N LYS A 469 -15.28 0.76 -31.31
CA LYS A 469 -13.98 0.10 -31.11
C LYS A 469 -13.98 -0.68 -29.80
N THR A 470 -13.29 -1.81 -29.83
CA THR A 470 -13.10 -2.66 -28.66
C THR A 470 -11.62 -2.81 -28.36
N GLU A 471 -11.25 -2.60 -27.11
CA GLU A 471 -9.90 -2.82 -26.60
C GLU A 471 -9.93 -3.94 -25.57
N LYS A 472 -8.98 -4.86 -25.69
CA LYS A 472 -8.78 -5.94 -24.72
C LYS A 472 -7.55 -5.62 -23.91
N LEU A 473 -7.76 -5.33 -22.63
CA LEU A 473 -6.75 -4.96 -21.67
C LEU A 473 -6.33 -6.18 -20.88
N VAL A 474 -5.02 -6.35 -20.73
CA VAL A 474 -4.41 -7.34 -19.86
C VAL A 474 -3.57 -6.62 -18.82
N TYR A 475 -3.83 -6.85 -17.55
CA TYR A 475 -3.00 -6.33 -16.46
C TYR A 475 -1.61 -6.97 -16.55
N ALA A 476 -0.60 -6.12 -16.74
CA ALA A 476 0.73 -6.51 -17.16
C ALA A 476 1.78 -6.29 -16.06
N ASN A 477 1.65 -5.25 -15.25
CA ASN A 477 2.63 -4.93 -14.20
C ASN A 477 2.00 -4.10 -13.06
N PRO A 478 2.06 -4.54 -11.79
CA PRO A 478 1.56 -3.76 -10.66
C PRO A 478 2.32 -2.47 -10.39
N ASP A 479 3.61 -2.41 -10.68
CA ASP A 479 4.43 -1.19 -10.53
C ASP A 479 4.22 -0.20 -11.70
N GLY A 480 3.23 -0.46 -12.54
CA GLY A 480 2.92 0.39 -13.67
C GLY A 480 4.02 0.34 -14.73
N LEU A 481 4.49 1.52 -15.13
CA LEU A 481 5.62 1.65 -16.04
C LEU A 481 6.99 1.50 -15.36
N ALA A 482 7.05 1.44 -14.02
CA ALA A 482 8.31 1.13 -13.34
C ALA A 482 8.66 -0.35 -13.58
N GLY A 483 9.87 -0.60 -14.09
CA GLY A 483 10.29 -1.95 -14.49
C GLY A 483 9.65 -2.49 -15.78
N PHE A 484 8.68 -1.79 -16.37
CA PHE A 484 8.11 -2.14 -17.68
C PHE A 484 8.64 -1.23 -18.77
N ASP A 485 9.61 -1.73 -19.52
CA ASP A 485 10.23 -1.01 -20.62
C ASP A 485 10.09 -1.80 -21.92
N TYR A 486 9.89 -1.10 -23.04
CA TYR A 486 9.70 -1.69 -24.36
C TYR A 486 10.31 -0.81 -25.44
N ILE A 487 10.77 -1.45 -26.52
CA ILE A 487 11.25 -0.75 -27.71
C ILE A 487 10.04 -0.43 -28.58
N THR A 488 9.85 0.85 -28.92
CA THR A 488 8.82 1.31 -29.84
C THR A 488 9.09 0.81 -31.26
N THR A 489 8.07 0.81 -32.11
CA THR A 489 8.21 0.45 -33.54
C THR A 489 9.21 1.35 -34.25
N SER A 490 9.33 2.61 -33.82
CA SER A 490 10.29 3.57 -34.37
C SER A 490 11.71 3.23 -33.95
N GLU A 491 11.96 2.98 -32.66
CA GLU A 491 13.28 2.56 -32.17
C GLU A 491 13.71 1.21 -32.77
N MET A 492 12.80 0.25 -32.96
CA MET A 492 13.12 -1.03 -33.65
C MET A 492 13.69 -0.80 -35.04
N LYS A 493 13.13 0.15 -35.80
CA LYS A 493 13.64 0.48 -37.15
C LYS A 493 15.07 0.98 -37.07
N GLU A 494 15.35 1.85 -36.11
CA GLU A 494 16.64 2.49 -35.95
C GLU A 494 17.71 1.51 -35.47
N ILE A 495 17.43 0.75 -34.41
CA ILE A 495 18.34 -0.24 -33.82
C ILE A 495 18.76 -1.28 -34.86
N VAL A 496 17.79 -1.89 -35.55
CA VAL A 496 18.07 -2.94 -36.54
C VAL A 496 18.78 -2.36 -37.77
N THR A 497 18.41 -1.16 -38.22
CA THR A 497 19.07 -0.49 -39.34
C THR A 497 20.53 -0.17 -39.01
N ALA A 498 20.79 0.39 -37.84
CA ALA A 498 22.13 0.72 -37.36
C ALA A 498 23.00 -0.54 -37.24
N TYR A 499 22.49 -1.58 -36.58
CA TYR A 499 23.17 -2.86 -36.44
C TYR A 499 23.51 -3.47 -37.81
N HIS A 500 22.54 -3.57 -38.72
CA HIS A 500 22.78 -4.10 -40.05
C HIS A 500 23.81 -3.27 -40.82
N ASN A 501 23.69 -1.94 -40.77
CA ASN A 501 24.63 -1.05 -41.43
C ASN A 501 26.03 -1.08 -40.79
N ALA A 502 26.21 -1.50 -39.56
CA ALA A 502 27.53 -1.75 -38.99
C ALA A 502 28.14 -3.08 -39.51
N HIS A 503 27.32 -4.13 -39.65
CA HIS A 503 27.79 -5.49 -39.87
C HIS A 503 27.67 -6.01 -41.32
N SER A 504 26.98 -5.29 -42.19
CA SER A 504 26.72 -5.68 -43.59
C SER A 504 27.43 -4.76 -44.60
N THR A 505 27.81 -5.33 -45.75
CA THR A 505 28.31 -4.55 -46.90
C THR A 505 27.18 -3.91 -47.72
N VAL A 506 25.95 -4.41 -47.59
CA VAL A 506 24.75 -3.84 -48.23
C VAL A 506 24.07 -2.94 -47.21
N LYS A 507 23.95 -1.65 -47.52
CA LYS A 507 23.40 -0.67 -46.57
C LYS A 507 21.91 -0.43 -46.82
N ALA A 508 21.14 -0.43 -45.73
CA ALA A 508 19.75 -0.03 -45.70
C ALA A 508 19.64 1.50 -45.60
N VAL A 509 18.61 2.08 -46.21
CA VAL A 509 18.28 3.51 -46.09
C VAL A 509 17.01 3.75 -45.29
N SER A 510 16.17 2.73 -45.11
CA SER A 510 14.94 2.79 -44.34
C SER A 510 14.53 1.38 -43.91
N ALA A 511 13.59 1.30 -42.97
CA ALA A 511 13.03 0.03 -42.49
C ALA A 511 11.50 0.10 -42.36
N GLU A 512 10.85 -1.04 -42.56
CA GLU A 512 9.43 -1.27 -42.27
C GLU A 512 9.30 -2.32 -41.19
N VAL A 513 8.36 -2.13 -40.26
CA VAL A 513 8.07 -3.09 -39.19
C VAL A 513 6.65 -3.58 -39.34
N THR A 514 6.47 -4.89 -39.23
CA THR A 514 5.17 -5.55 -39.09
C THR A 514 5.22 -6.49 -37.91
N TYR A 515 4.08 -6.97 -37.43
CA TYR A 515 4.01 -7.91 -36.29
C TYR A 515 3.44 -9.25 -36.73
N ASP A 516 3.92 -10.33 -36.12
CA ASP A 516 3.36 -11.67 -36.31
C ASP A 516 2.16 -11.94 -35.38
N GLU A 517 1.61 -13.15 -35.45
CA GLU A 517 0.46 -13.57 -34.65
C GLU A 517 0.74 -13.61 -33.14
N ASN A 518 2.01 -13.67 -32.73
CA ASN A 518 2.43 -13.64 -31.34
C ASN A 518 2.79 -12.21 -30.88
N GLY A 519 2.68 -11.22 -31.75
CA GLY A 519 3.05 -9.83 -31.46
C GLY A 519 4.56 -9.59 -31.47
N MET A 520 5.35 -10.47 -32.10
CA MET A 520 6.79 -10.28 -32.30
C MET A 520 7.04 -9.43 -33.55
N GLY A 521 8.03 -8.55 -33.47
CA GLY A 521 8.38 -7.65 -34.57
C GLY A 521 9.06 -8.38 -35.74
N ILE A 522 8.75 -7.94 -36.95
CA ILE A 522 9.40 -8.33 -38.20
C ILE A 522 9.92 -7.05 -38.86
N VAL A 523 11.24 -6.89 -38.91
CA VAL A 523 11.89 -5.69 -39.43
C VAL A 523 12.46 -5.94 -40.81
N ARG A 524 11.89 -5.29 -41.84
CA ARG A 524 12.33 -5.36 -43.24
C ARG A 524 13.17 -4.14 -43.58
N LEU A 525 14.44 -4.36 -43.90
CA LEU A 525 15.37 -3.32 -44.30
C LEU A 525 15.30 -3.10 -45.81
N LEU A 526 15.20 -1.83 -46.24
CA LEU A 526 14.95 -1.44 -47.63
C LEU A 526 16.15 -0.68 -48.22
N ASP A 527 16.39 -0.90 -49.52
CA ASP A 527 17.29 -0.06 -50.32
C ASP A 527 16.63 1.25 -50.76
N LYS A 528 17.40 2.13 -51.41
CA LYS A 528 16.92 3.42 -51.95
C LYS A 528 15.78 3.33 -52.98
N ASN A 529 15.48 2.13 -53.48
CA ASN A 529 14.38 1.89 -54.43
C ASN A 529 13.17 1.22 -53.74
N GLY A 530 13.21 1.05 -52.41
CA GLY A 530 12.17 0.38 -51.63
C GLY A 530 12.20 -1.15 -51.74
N LYS A 531 13.31 -1.75 -52.20
CA LYS A 531 13.44 -3.22 -52.26
C LYS A 531 13.98 -3.74 -50.93
N THR A 532 13.35 -4.77 -50.37
CA THR A 532 13.86 -5.48 -49.19
C THR A 532 15.22 -6.12 -49.49
N ILE A 533 16.20 -5.80 -48.64
CA ILE A 533 17.57 -6.31 -48.72
C ILE A 533 17.93 -7.25 -47.57
N ALA A 534 17.22 -7.14 -46.44
CA ALA A 534 17.35 -8.02 -45.27
C ALA A 534 16.03 -8.02 -44.49
N GLU A 535 15.75 -9.10 -43.78
CA GLU A 535 14.57 -9.26 -42.92
C GLU A 535 15.03 -9.88 -41.59
N TYR A 536 14.73 -9.22 -40.49
CA TYR A 536 14.95 -9.72 -39.12
C TYR A 536 13.59 -10.13 -38.55
N THR A 537 13.49 -11.33 -38.01
CA THR A 537 12.21 -11.92 -37.57
C THR A 537 12.24 -12.26 -36.08
N GLY A 538 11.06 -12.34 -35.46
CA GLY A 538 10.96 -12.70 -34.04
C GLY A 538 11.60 -11.64 -33.15
N PHE A 539 11.50 -10.37 -33.52
CA PHE A 539 12.03 -9.28 -32.70
C PHE A 539 11.23 -9.19 -31.41
N ASP A 540 11.86 -9.55 -30.30
CA ASP A 540 11.29 -9.40 -28.97
C ASP A 540 11.48 -7.96 -28.51
N ARG A 541 10.39 -7.20 -28.47
CA ARG A 541 10.42 -5.81 -27.99
C ARG A 541 10.68 -5.69 -26.50
N PHE A 542 10.61 -6.78 -25.73
CA PHE A 542 10.85 -6.93 -24.28
C PHE A 542 12.21 -7.58 -23.94
N GLU A 543 12.87 -8.23 -24.89
CA GLU A 543 14.26 -8.72 -24.71
C GLU A 543 15.30 -8.03 -25.62
N ILE A 544 14.87 -7.23 -26.61
CA ILE A 544 15.73 -6.63 -27.66
C ILE A 544 16.56 -7.72 -28.38
N THR A 545 15.92 -8.85 -28.64
CA THR A 545 16.51 -9.95 -29.41
C THR A 545 15.77 -10.10 -30.73
N ALA A 546 16.44 -10.61 -31.77
CA ALA A 546 15.79 -11.06 -33.00
C ALA A 546 16.57 -12.21 -33.64
N VAL A 547 16.01 -12.76 -34.71
CA VAL A 547 16.69 -13.69 -35.61
C VAL A 547 17.12 -12.93 -36.87
N ASP A 548 18.39 -13.01 -37.21
CA ASP A 548 18.96 -12.38 -38.41
C ASP A 548 18.53 -13.09 -39.72
N PRO A 549 18.82 -12.52 -40.90
CA PRO A 549 18.47 -13.12 -42.19
C PRO A 549 19.10 -14.50 -42.46
N ASP A 550 20.17 -14.85 -41.74
CA ASP A 550 20.88 -16.13 -41.87
C ASP A 550 20.38 -17.18 -40.85
N GLY A 551 19.46 -16.80 -39.95
CA GLY A 551 18.84 -17.67 -38.95
C GLY A 551 19.55 -17.68 -37.60
N ASN A 552 20.47 -16.76 -37.33
CA ASN A 552 21.18 -16.66 -36.05
C ASN A 552 20.45 -15.73 -35.08
N PRO A 553 20.43 -16.06 -33.77
CA PRO A 553 19.95 -15.12 -32.75
C PRO A 553 20.92 -13.93 -32.64
N VAL A 554 20.35 -12.73 -32.50
CA VAL A 554 21.05 -11.47 -32.33
C VAL A 554 20.47 -10.74 -31.13
N GLN A 555 21.34 -10.29 -30.24
CA GLN A 555 21.04 -9.30 -29.20
C GLN A 555 21.46 -7.94 -29.73
N PHE A 556 20.60 -6.92 -29.58
CA PHE A 556 20.99 -5.56 -29.93
C PHE A 556 21.41 -4.78 -28.68
N GLU A 557 22.49 -4.01 -28.82
CA GLU A 557 22.94 -3.05 -27.82
C GLU A 557 22.26 -1.69 -28.07
N HIS A 558 21.66 -1.11 -27.03
CA HIS A 558 20.97 0.17 -27.12
C HIS A 558 20.98 0.90 -25.77
N ILE A 559 21.39 2.18 -25.80
CA ILE A 559 21.15 3.13 -24.70
C ILE A 559 20.13 4.13 -25.23
N LYS A 560 19.06 4.32 -24.46
CA LYS A 560 17.93 5.17 -24.85
C LYS A 560 18.32 6.64 -24.77
N ALA A 561 17.83 7.45 -25.71
CA ALA A 561 17.88 8.89 -25.55
C ALA A 561 16.87 9.32 -24.47
N GLY A 562 17.28 10.22 -23.58
CA GLY A 562 16.43 10.81 -22.56
C GLY A 562 17.18 11.19 -21.29
N VAL A 563 16.43 11.41 -20.22
CA VAL A 563 16.96 11.83 -18.92
C VAL A 563 17.23 10.62 -18.06
N TYR A 564 18.37 10.60 -17.36
CA TYR A 564 18.76 9.57 -16.42
C TYR A 564 19.10 10.20 -15.07
N THR A 565 18.61 9.63 -13.98
CA THR A 565 19.11 9.90 -12.62
C THR A 565 20.34 9.04 -12.36
N VAL A 566 21.25 9.54 -11.53
CA VAL A 566 22.47 8.80 -11.16
C VAL A 566 22.40 8.40 -9.69
N PHE A 567 22.50 7.11 -9.43
CA PHE A 567 22.64 6.54 -8.10
C PHE A 567 24.10 6.16 -7.84
N GLN A 568 24.59 6.52 -6.65
CA GLN A 568 25.96 6.25 -6.21
C GLN A 568 26.02 6.20 -4.67
N SER A 569 27.07 5.59 -4.13
CA SER A 569 27.28 5.61 -2.68
C SER A 569 27.60 7.03 -2.20
N PRO A 570 26.94 7.54 -1.14
CA PRO A 570 27.22 8.87 -0.58
C PRO A 570 28.68 9.06 -0.12
N GLU A 571 29.40 7.96 0.16
CA GLU A 571 30.83 8.00 0.51
C GLU A 571 31.73 8.31 -0.70
N GLN A 572 31.24 8.09 -1.92
CA GLN A 572 32.00 8.27 -3.17
C GLN A 572 31.90 9.70 -3.71
N ASP A 573 30.69 10.25 -3.81
CA ASP A 573 30.44 11.61 -4.26
C ASP A 573 29.11 12.14 -3.68
N PRO A 574 29.12 13.27 -2.94
CA PRO A 574 27.92 13.79 -2.30
C PRO A 574 26.90 14.45 -3.25
N LYS A 575 27.23 14.62 -4.55
CA LYS A 575 26.36 15.29 -5.51
C LYS A 575 25.31 14.36 -6.12
N HIS A 576 24.16 14.90 -6.49
CA HIS A 576 23.07 14.16 -7.14
C HIS A 576 23.04 14.49 -8.62
N TYR A 577 23.53 13.58 -9.46
CA TYR A 577 23.69 13.84 -10.89
C TYR A 577 22.48 13.40 -11.72
N TYR A 578 22.33 14.08 -12.86
CA TYR A 578 21.38 13.78 -13.92
C TYR A 578 22.11 13.83 -15.25
N VAL A 579 21.89 12.83 -16.12
CA VAL A 579 22.51 12.71 -17.44
C VAL A 579 21.42 12.74 -18.50
N LEU A 580 21.54 13.66 -19.45
CA LEU A 580 20.61 13.83 -20.56
C LEU A 580 21.30 13.36 -21.83
N PHE A 581 20.87 12.23 -22.38
CA PHE A 581 21.29 11.75 -23.69
C PHE A 581 20.30 12.26 -24.75
N LYS A 582 20.79 12.98 -25.76
CA LYS A 582 19.96 13.48 -26.87
C LYS A 582 20.04 12.57 -28.09
N GLU A 583 19.01 12.61 -28.93
CA GLU A 583 18.94 11.79 -30.15
C GLU A 583 20.03 12.12 -31.17
N ASP A 584 20.54 13.35 -31.17
CA ASP A 584 21.62 13.79 -32.06
C ASP A 584 23.03 13.40 -31.56
N GLY A 585 23.12 12.71 -30.41
CA GLY A 585 24.35 12.27 -29.78
C GLY A 585 24.98 13.31 -28.84
N ASP A 586 24.32 14.46 -28.63
CA ASP A 586 24.71 15.40 -27.58
C ASP A 586 24.35 14.84 -26.20
N VAL A 587 25.13 15.23 -25.20
CA VAL A 587 24.93 14.83 -23.80
C VAL A 587 25.18 15.99 -22.86
N VAL A 588 24.32 16.10 -21.86
CA VAL A 588 24.39 17.12 -20.81
C VAL A 588 24.37 16.42 -19.45
N ILE A 589 25.31 16.78 -18.58
CA ILE A 589 25.36 16.29 -17.20
C ILE A 589 25.12 17.48 -16.28
N CYS A 590 24.14 17.33 -15.40
CA CYS A 590 23.79 18.30 -14.38
C CYS A 590 23.89 17.67 -12.99
N SER A 591 24.03 18.49 -11.94
CA SER A 591 23.83 18.09 -10.55
C SER A 591 22.76 18.94 -9.90
N ALA A 592 22.04 18.39 -8.91
CA ALA A 592 21.11 19.18 -8.11
C ALA A 592 21.83 20.27 -7.32
N GLU A 593 23.10 20.09 -6.97
CA GLU A 593 23.84 21.06 -6.16
C GLU A 593 24.33 22.25 -6.97
N ASP A 594 24.92 22.01 -8.14
CA ASP A 594 25.63 23.05 -8.92
C ASP A 594 24.97 23.36 -10.28
N GLY A 595 23.96 22.61 -10.70
CA GLY A 595 23.32 22.76 -12.01
C GLY A 595 24.16 22.13 -13.12
N LEU A 596 24.43 22.86 -14.21
CA LEU A 596 25.19 22.33 -15.35
C LEU A 596 26.65 22.02 -14.97
N GLU A 597 27.04 20.76 -15.07
CA GLU A 597 28.42 20.28 -14.79
C GLU A 597 29.22 20.13 -16.09
N TRP A 598 28.59 19.55 -17.11
CA TRP A 598 29.27 19.18 -18.34
C TRP A 598 28.31 19.08 -19.54
N GLU A 599 28.81 19.42 -20.72
CA GLU A 599 28.11 19.27 -22.01
C GLU A 599 29.12 18.78 -23.05
N GLY A 600 28.68 17.90 -23.95
CA GLY A 600 29.53 17.29 -24.97
C GLY A 600 28.76 16.35 -25.89
N THR A 601 29.49 15.45 -26.54
CA THR A 601 28.90 14.39 -27.39
C THR A 601 29.26 13.01 -26.85
N THR A 602 28.44 12.02 -27.13
CA THR A 602 28.62 10.64 -26.66
C THR A 602 28.48 9.64 -27.79
N GLU A 603 29.28 8.58 -27.75
CA GLU A 603 29.19 7.42 -28.63
C GLU A 603 29.18 6.16 -27.76
N TYR A 604 28.28 5.20 -28.06
CA TYR A 604 28.19 3.92 -27.35
C TYR A 604 28.46 2.75 -28.31
N VAL A 605 29.55 2.02 -28.06
CA VAL A 605 30.00 0.89 -28.89
C VAL A 605 30.70 -0.14 -28.01
N ASP A 606 30.40 -1.43 -28.21
CA ASP A 606 31.06 -2.57 -27.56
C ASP A 606 31.17 -2.39 -26.04
N ASP A 607 30.04 -2.10 -25.39
CA ASP A 607 29.94 -1.87 -23.95
C ASP A 607 30.73 -0.65 -23.40
N VAL A 608 31.17 0.27 -24.26
CA VAL A 608 31.90 1.48 -23.84
C VAL A 608 31.12 2.74 -24.27
N ILE A 609 30.93 3.66 -23.31
CA ILE A 609 30.48 5.02 -23.62
C ILE A 609 31.70 5.93 -23.70
N THR A 610 31.86 6.62 -24.82
CA THR A 610 32.90 7.62 -25.04
C THR A 610 32.28 9.02 -25.06
N CYS A 611 32.52 9.78 -24.01
CA CYS A 611 32.09 11.17 -23.84
C CYS A 611 33.20 12.14 -24.29
N ASN A 612 32.86 13.12 -25.12
CA ASN A 612 33.80 14.09 -25.69
C ASN A 612 33.43 15.53 -25.33
N LYS A 613 34.35 16.27 -24.68
CA LYS A 613 34.21 17.71 -24.37
C LYS A 613 35.02 18.57 -25.34
N GLY A 614 34.68 18.50 -26.63
CA GLY A 614 35.48 19.14 -27.67
C GLY A 614 36.71 18.32 -28.08
N LYS A 615 37.66 18.92 -28.81
CA LYS A 615 38.66 18.17 -29.61
C LYS A 615 39.73 17.41 -28.83
N ASP A 616 39.93 17.68 -27.54
CA ASP A 616 41.10 17.20 -26.79
C ASP A 616 40.76 16.54 -25.42
N ASP A 617 39.48 16.46 -25.02
CA ASP A 617 39.04 15.91 -23.72
C ASP A 617 38.03 14.77 -23.94
N GLU A 618 38.56 13.56 -24.15
CA GLU A 618 37.81 12.31 -24.33
C GLU A 618 37.83 11.48 -23.04
N LEU A 619 36.67 11.05 -22.58
CA LEU A 619 36.48 10.16 -21.44
C LEU A 619 35.77 8.91 -21.92
N SER A 620 36.34 7.73 -21.67
CA SER A 620 35.68 6.45 -21.92
C SER A 620 35.33 5.77 -20.60
N VAL A 621 34.10 5.26 -20.49
CA VAL A 621 33.62 4.50 -19.33
C VAL A 621 33.06 3.16 -19.79
N ASN A 622 33.34 2.11 -19.01
CA ASN A 622 32.80 0.79 -19.28
C ASN A 622 31.37 0.70 -18.77
N VAL A 623 30.49 0.07 -19.53
CA VAL A 623 29.09 -0.15 -19.16
C VAL A 623 28.89 -1.59 -18.74
N THR A 624 28.37 -1.82 -17.54
CA THR A 624 28.01 -3.14 -16.99
C THR A 624 26.57 -3.13 -16.48
N ASP A 625 26.08 -4.29 -16.04
CA ASP A 625 24.80 -4.44 -15.33
C ASP A 625 23.63 -3.75 -16.04
N LYS A 626 23.45 -4.11 -17.31
CA LYS A 626 22.55 -3.41 -18.22
C LYS A 626 21.18 -4.04 -18.18
N THR A 627 20.20 -3.20 -17.89
CA THR A 627 18.83 -3.41 -18.29
C THR A 627 18.44 -2.32 -19.28
N ARG A 628 17.16 -2.25 -19.63
CA ARG A 628 16.62 -1.26 -20.56
C ARG A 628 16.54 0.12 -19.94
N SER A 629 16.21 0.15 -18.65
CA SER A 629 15.96 1.37 -17.91
C SER A 629 17.09 1.69 -16.92
N PHE A 630 18.12 0.86 -16.77
CA PHE A 630 19.33 1.26 -16.07
C PHE A 630 20.59 0.58 -16.59
N PHE A 631 21.73 1.20 -16.34
CA PHE A 631 23.04 0.60 -16.57
C PHE A 631 24.07 1.20 -15.61
N THR A 632 25.14 0.46 -15.33
CA THR A 632 26.24 0.96 -14.50
C THR A 632 27.39 1.41 -15.38
N VAL A 633 27.89 2.64 -15.18
CA VAL A 633 29.14 3.11 -15.78
C VAL A 633 30.27 2.99 -14.78
N THR A 634 31.37 2.36 -15.17
CA THR A 634 32.57 2.19 -14.36
C THR A 634 33.76 2.92 -14.97
N PHE A 635 34.36 3.79 -14.18
CA PHE A 635 35.55 4.56 -14.52
C PHE A 635 36.82 3.73 -14.30
N GLU A 636 37.93 4.10 -14.96
CA GLU A 636 39.23 3.42 -14.79
C GLU A 636 39.74 3.43 -13.34
N ASP A 637 39.32 4.41 -12.54
CA ASP A 637 39.69 4.53 -11.13
C ASP A 637 38.84 3.64 -10.19
N GLY A 638 37.90 2.88 -10.74
CA GLY A 638 37.03 1.95 -10.02
C GLY A 638 35.75 2.59 -9.45
N ARG A 639 35.51 3.89 -9.66
CA ARG A 639 34.21 4.49 -9.34
C ARG A 639 33.15 3.96 -10.30
N ALA A 640 32.00 3.60 -9.75
CA ALA A 640 30.87 3.08 -10.48
C ALA A 640 29.62 3.90 -10.15
N TYR A 641 28.85 4.23 -11.18
CA TYR A 641 27.63 5.03 -11.07
C TYR A 641 26.52 4.28 -11.80
N GLN A 642 25.39 4.06 -11.14
CA GLN A 642 24.21 3.47 -11.78
C GLN A 642 23.35 4.59 -12.36
N LEU A 643 23.05 4.52 -13.65
CA LEU A 643 22.19 5.47 -14.35
C LEU A 643 20.82 4.83 -14.55
N THR A 644 19.75 5.49 -14.12
CA THR A 644 18.37 5.01 -14.23
C THR A 644 17.54 5.97 -15.08
N TYR A 645 16.96 5.46 -16.15
CA TYR A 645 16.15 6.18 -17.13
C TYR A 645 14.88 6.74 -16.50
N GLN A 646 14.60 8.01 -16.80
CA GLN A 646 13.43 8.74 -16.34
C GLN A 646 12.49 9.00 -17.51
N PRO A 647 11.45 8.15 -17.69
CA PRO A 647 10.72 8.09 -18.94
C PRO A 647 9.73 9.24 -19.15
N ASN A 648 9.48 10.05 -18.11
CA ASN A 648 8.52 11.16 -18.14
C ASN A 648 9.16 12.51 -18.50
N HIS A 649 10.47 12.53 -18.78
CA HIS A 649 11.21 13.76 -19.05
C HIS A 649 11.83 13.78 -20.45
N ASN A 650 11.63 14.90 -21.14
CA ASN A 650 12.19 15.13 -22.48
C ASN A 650 13.53 15.87 -22.36
N PRO A 651 14.64 15.32 -22.88
CA PRO A 651 15.98 15.92 -22.73
C PRO A 651 16.18 17.25 -23.47
N ASP A 652 15.31 17.61 -24.43
CA ASP A 652 15.43 18.84 -25.23
C ASP A 652 14.78 20.07 -24.58
N ASN A 653 13.83 19.86 -23.67
CA ASN A 653 13.09 20.93 -22.99
C ASN A 653 13.13 20.73 -21.48
N PHE A 654 14.28 20.32 -20.96
CA PHE A 654 14.47 19.94 -19.57
C PHE A 654 15.19 21.00 -18.75
N LYS A 655 14.77 21.17 -17.49
CA LYS A 655 15.47 21.98 -16.49
C LYS A 655 15.64 21.17 -15.21
N VAL A 656 16.83 21.28 -14.62
CA VAL A 656 17.11 20.81 -13.26
C VAL A 656 17.12 22.03 -12.34
N TYR A 657 16.27 22.03 -11.32
CA TYR A 657 16.29 23.03 -10.26
C TYR A 657 17.41 22.70 -9.29
N THR A 658 18.29 23.66 -9.03
CA THR A 658 19.33 23.43 -8.01
C THR A 658 18.72 23.40 -6.61
N THR A 659 19.37 22.73 -5.65
CA THR A 659 18.95 22.72 -4.23
C THR A 659 18.78 24.14 -3.71
N SER A 660 19.67 25.06 -4.09
CA SER A 660 19.56 26.49 -3.75
C SER A 660 18.34 27.18 -4.38
N GLU A 661 17.95 26.80 -5.61
CA GLU A 661 16.73 27.30 -6.24
C GLU A 661 15.48 26.75 -5.56
N LEU A 662 15.45 25.45 -5.27
CA LEU A 662 14.36 24.79 -4.56
C LEU A 662 14.16 25.36 -3.16
N GLU A 663 15.23 25.55 -2.38
CA GLU A 663 15.17 26.18 -1.06
C GLU A 663 14.57 27.58 -1.13
N LYS A 664 14.94 28.35 -2.16
CA LYS A 664 14.40 29.69 -2.37
C LYS A 664 12.92 29.64 -2.75
N LEU A 665 12.54 28.79 -3.70
CA LEU A 665 11.15 28.63 -4.13
C LEU A 665 10.26 28.13 -2.99
N ALA A 666 10.71 27.14 -2.24
CA ALA A 666 10.03 26.63 -1.05
C ALA A 666 9.91 27.69 0.05
N ALA A 667 10.96 28.49 0.28
CA ALA A 667 10.89 29.60 1.24
C ALA A 667 9.94 30.72 0.79
N ASP A 668 9.92 31.04 -0.51
CA ASP A 668 9.00 32.03 -1.10
C ASP A 668 7.54 31.51 -1.03
N TYR A 669 7.33 30.21 -1.30
CA TYR A 669 6.06 29.53 -1.12
C TYR A 669 5.60 29.59 0.34
N CYS A 670 6.44 29.17 1.29
CA CYS A 670 6.14 29.24 2.72
C CYS A 670 5.84 30.68 3.18
N GLU A 671 6.60 31.67 2.70
CA GLU A 671 6.35 33.09 3.02
C GLU A 671 4.98 33.55 2.51
N ARG A 672 4.57 33.11 1.32
CA ARG A 672 3.26 33.42 0.77
C ARG A 672 2.14 32.66 1.46
N ALA A 673 2.33 31.37 1.69
CA ALA A 673 1.34 30.44 2.25
C ALA A 673 1.04 30.74 3.72
N TYR A 674 2.07 31.07 4.50
CA TYR A 674 1.98 31.26 5.96
C TYR A 674 2.27 32.70 6.40
N GLY A 675 2.42 33.65 5.47
CA GLY A 675 2.64 35.08 5.73
C GLY A 675 3.94 35.43 6.46
N LYS A 676 4.84 34.47 6.69
CA LYS A 676 6.16 34.65 7.29
C LYS A 676 7.19 33.77 6.61
N ARG A 677 8.37 34.32 6.34
CA ARG A 677 9.49 33.55 5.79
C ARG A 677 10.06 32.62 6.86
N LEU A 678 9.80 31.32 6.73
CA LEU A 678 10.33 30.31 7.63
C LEU A 678 11.82 30.08 7.39
N ALA A 679 12.57 29.87 8.46
CA ALA A 679 13.99 29.50 8.36
C ALA A 679 14.09 28.01 8.04
N LEU A 680 14.95 27.65 7.08
CA LEU A 680 15.33 26.26 6.84
C LEU A 680 16.16 25.75 8.04
N VAL A 681 15.77 24.62 8.60
CA VAL A 681 16.41 23.97 9.76
C VAL A 681 17.36 22.89 9.30
N SER A 682 16.92 22.04 8.38
CA SER A 682 17.71 20.99 7.76
C SER A 682 17.19 20.70 6.35
N ALA A 683 18.04 20.13 5.50
CA ALA A 683 17.63 19.58 4.22
C ALA A 683 18.52 18.39 3.85
N SER A 684 17.95 17.40 3.18
CA SER A 684 18.65 16.19 2.73
C SER A 684 17.91 15.53 1.58
N PHE A 685 18.60 14.68 0.83
CA PHE A 685 17.94 13.80 -0.13
C PHE A 685 17.37 12.56 0.57
N ASP A 686 16.14 12.20 0.20
CA ASP A 686 15.47 10.97 0.61
C ASP A 686 14.73 10.39 -0.60
N ALA A 687 15.00 9.13 -0.94
CA ALA A 687 14.45 8.44 -2.11
C ALA A 687 14.47 9.27 -3.43
N GLY A 688 15.50 10.10 -3.64
CA GLY A 688 15.65 10.96 -4.83
C GLY A 688 14.96 12.33 -4.75
N LEU A 689 14.14 12.58 -3.72
CA LEU A 689 13.53 13.88 -3.45
C LEU A 689 14.41 14.72 -2.52
N TYR A 690 14.44 16.03 -2.75
CA TYR A 690 15.08 16.98 -1.86
C TYR A 690 14.12 17.42 -0.75
N VAL A 691 14.30 16.85 0.44
CA VAL A 691 13.45 17.09 1.61
C VAL A 691 13.98 18.28 2.40
N MET A 692 13.15 19.32 2.51
CA MET A 692 13.45 20.56 3.21
C MET A 692 12.60 20.68 4.47
N GLN A 693 13.25 20.73 5.62
CA GLN A 693 12.59 20.96 6.91
C GLN A 693 12.76 22.42 7.32
N PHE A 694 11.65 23.12 7.47
CA PHE A 694 11.58 24.48 7.95
C PHE A 694 11.23 24.54 9.44
N ALA A 695 11.46 25.69 10.07
CA ALA A 695 11.09 25.93 11.46
C ALA A 695 9.58 25.70 11.68
N GLU A 696 9.21 25.38 12.93
CA GLU A 696 7.83 25.02 13.31
C GLU A 696 7.34 23.68 12.75
N GLY A 697 8.28 22.81 12.32
CA GLY A 697 7.98 21.42 11.93
C GLY A 697 7.48 21.25 10.51
N ARG A 698 7.52 22.30 9.68
CA ARG A 698 7.06 22.24 8.29
C ARG A 698 8.03 21.48 7.40
N MET A 699 7.51 20.65 6.52
CA MET A 699 8.31 19.88 5.56
C MET A 699 7.78 20.08 4.13
N ILE A 700 8.70 20.23 3.18
CA ILE A 700 8.44 20.22 1.75
C ILE A 700 9.45 19.28 1.09
N SER A 701 8.98 18.30 0.34
CA SER A 701 9.80 17.38 -0.45
C SER A 701 9.68 17.75 -1.92
N ALA A 702 10.78 18.12 -2.58
CA ALA A 702 10.74 18.60 -3.96
C ALA A 702 11.57 17.69 -4.89
N ASP A 703 11.05 17.45 -6.09
CA ASP A 703 11.83 16.83 -7.16
C ASP A 703 12.71 17.89 -7.83
N PRO A 704 14.04 17.69 -7.91
CA PRO A 704 14.91 18.58 -8.67
C PRO A 704 14.61 18.63 -10.17
N LEU A 705 13.86 17.66 -10.71
CA LEU A 705 13.48 17.61 -12.12
C LEU A 705 12.24 18.43 -12.42
N GLU A 706 12.30 19.23 -13.50
CA GLU A 706 11.14 19.98 -13.97
C GLU A 706 10.05 19.04 -14.53
N SER A 707 8.83 19.26 -14.07
CA SER A 707 7.61 18.54 -14.46
C SER A 707 6.73 19.42 -15.36
N PRO A 708 5.77 18.87 -16.14
CA PRO A 708 4.81 19.68 -16.91
C PRO A 708 4.04 20.72 -16.07
N ILE A 709 3.98 20.53 -14.75
CA ILE A 709 3.37 21.43 -13.78
C ILE A 709 4.39 22.32 -13.03
N GLY A 710 5.64 22.44 -13.50
CA GLY A 710 6.66 23.28 -12.88
C GLY A 710 7.59 22.55 -11.92
N ALA A 711 7.97 23.20 -10.82
CA ALA A 711 8.82 22.60 -9.78
C ALA A 711 7.94 21.79 -8.82
N PHE A 712 7.75 20.52 -9.14
CA PHE A 712 6.88 19.62 -8.39
C PHE A 712 7.41 19.38 -6.98
N ALA A 713 6.54 19.55 -5.99
CA ALA A 713 6.83 19.26 -4.60
C ALA A 713 5.60 18.69 -3.88
N LEU A 714 5.86 18.10 -2.72
CA LEU A 714 4.86 17.58 -1.79
C LEU A 714 4.98 18.32 -0.46
N ASP A 715 3.86 18.71 0.13
CA ASP A 715 3.84 19.20 1.50
C ASP A 715 3.91 18.05 2.53
N GLN A 716 3.95 18.40 3.81
CA GLN A 716 3.95 17.45 4.93
C GLN A 716 2.72 16.52 5.00
N TYR A 717 1.66 16.83 4.25
CA TYR A 717 0.42 16.06 4.16
C TYR A 717 0.30 15.30 2.82
N GLN A 718 1.38 15.25 2.03
CA GLN A 718 1.43 14.61 0.71
C GLN A 718 0.58 15.31 -0.36
N ASN A 719 0.20 16.57 -0.17
CA ASN A 719 -0.48 17.33 -1.22
C ASN A 719 0.54 17.82 -2.26
N ALA A 720 0.17 17.69 -3.53
CA ALA A 720 0.97 18.19 -4.66
C ALA A 720 1.01 19.73 -4.72
N LEU A 721 2.20 20.26 -4.96
CA LEU A 721 2.52 21.69 -5.05
C LEU A 721 3.32 21.97 -6.33
N ASP A 722 3.14 23.15 -6.91
CA ASP A 722 4.09 23.75 -7.85
C ASP A 722 4.78 24.93 -7.16
N LEU A 723 6.07 24.78 -6.82
CA LEU A 723 6.81 25.83 -6.13
C LEU A 723 7.08 27.07 -7.01
N THR A 724 6.85 26.99 -8.32
CA THR A 724 6.95 28.15 -9.23
C THR A 724 5.68 29.01 -9.24
N TYR A 725 4.56 28.49 -8.71
CA TYR A 725 3.29 29.20 -8.61
C TYR A 725 2.95 29.50 -7.14
N LEU A 726 3.12 30.77 -6.75
CA LEU A 726 2.80 31.21 -5.41
C LEU A 726 1.28 31.30 -5.19
N PRO A 727 0.75 30.80 -4.06
CA PRO A 727 -0.69 30.77 -3.83
C PRO A 727 -1.29 32.18 -3.77
N GLU A 728 -2.48 32.33 -4.36
CA GLU A 728 -3.27 33.55 -4.24
C GLU A 728 -3.84 33.68 -2.82
N ILE A 729 -3.86 34.91 -2.29
CA ILE A 729 -4.44 35.18 -0.97
C ILE A 729 -5.82 35.76 -1.20
N TYR A 730 -6.86 34.96 -0.97
CA TYR A 730 -8.25 35.40 -0.94
C TYR A 730 -8.89 34.99 0.39
N ASP A 731 -9.96 35.69 0.75
CA ASP A 731 -10.77 35.28 1.89
C ASP A 731 -11.57 34.04 1.48
N SER A 732 -11.19 32.88 2.02
CA SER A 732 -11.84 31.61 1.68
C SER A 732 -13.18 31.41 2.40
N PHE A 733 -13.55 32.30 3.33
CA PHE A 733 -14.87 32.27 3.94
C PHE A 733 -15.88 33.06 3.13
N GLU A 734 -16.81 32.34 2.51
CA GLU A 734 -18.01 32.94 1.96
C GLU A 734 -18.84 33.64 3.06
N PRO A 735 -19.39 34.83 2.79
CA PRO A 735 -20.40 35.44 3.65
C PRO A 735 -21.60 34.50 3.82
N GLY A 736 -22.12 34.40 5.04
CA GLY A 736 -23.25 33.53 5.36
C GLY A 736 -23.02 32.67 6.59
N LEU A 737 -23.80 31.60 6.71
CA LEU A 737 -23.83 30.72 7.87
C LEU A 737 -22.95 29.50 7.62
N TRP A 738 -22.15 29.15 8.61
CA TRP A 738 -21.36 27.93 8.67
C TRP A 738 -21.71 27.19 9.97
N PHE A 739 -21.50 25.88 10.04
CA PHE A 739 -21.62 25.13 11.29
C PHE A 739 -20.40 24.25 11.55
N CYS A 740 -20.13 23.96 12.82
CA CYS A 740 -19.10 23.02 13.25
C CYS A 740 -19.65 22.12 14.35
N ARG A 741 -19.39 20.81 14.26
CA ARG A 741 -19.80 19.81 15.24
C ARG A 741 -18.59 19.16 15.89
N ASN A 742 -18.46 19.32 17.20
CA ASN A 742 -17.44 18.67 18.02
C ASN A 742 -18.09 17.86 19.13
N GLY A 743 -18.19 16.54 18.92
CA GLY A 743 -18.89 15.64 19.84
C GLY A 743 -20.39 15.98 19.97
N GLN A 744 -20.81 16.40 21.17
CA GLN A 744 -22.19 16.83 21.44
C GLN A 744 -22.41 18.35 21.26
N SER A 745 -21.36 19.14 21.03
CA SER A 745 -21.47 20.58 20.80
C SER A 745 -21.68 20.87 19.32
N LEU A 746 -22.68 21.70 19.01
CA LEU A 746 -22.95 22.23 17.67
C LEU A 746 -22.92 23.75 17.74
N LYS A 747 -22.07 24.38 16.93
CA LYS A 747 -21.95 25.84 16.87
C LYS A 747 -22.21 26.33 15.45
N TYR A 748 -22.84 27.51 15.35
CA TYR A 748 -23.11 28.19 14.10
C TYR A 748 -22.27 29.47 14.00
N TYR A 749 -21.58 29.66 12.88
CA TYR A 749 -20.67 30.75 12.61
C TYR A 749 -21.26 31.60 11.49
N SER A 750 -21.66 32.82 11.80
CA SER A 750 -22.13 33.78 10.82
C SER A 750 -20.97 34.66 10.37
N SER A 751 -20.48 34.44 9.14
CA SER A 751 -19.42 35.24 8.52
C SER A 751 -20.01 36.46 7.82
N ASP A 752 -19.40 37.63 8.04
CA ASP A 752 -19.67 38.83 7.25
C ASP A 752 -18.78 38.95 6.00
N GLY A 753 -17.91 37.96 5.75
CA GLY A 753 -16.89 37.96 4.69
C GLY A 753 -15.88 39.11 4.81
N ASN A 754 -15.75 39.71 5.99
CA ASN A 754 -14.86 40.84 6.26
C ASN A 754 -14.03 40.60 7.53
N GLY A 755 -13.65 39.34 7.80
CA GLY A 755 -12.75 39.01 8.91
C GLY A 755 -13.43 38.88 10.27
N THR A 756 -14.76 38.70 10.33
CA THR A 756 -15.46 38.45 11.59
C THR A 756 -16.49 37.32 11.48
N PHE A 757 -16.48 36.43 12.47
CA PHE A 757 -17.58 35.51 12.77
C PHE A 757 -18.34 35.97 14.01
N THR A 758 -19.66 35.95 13.93
CA THR A 758 -20.51 35.81 15.12
C THR A 758 -20.81 34.34 15.30
N VAL A 759 -20.36 33.76 16.41
CA VAL A 759 -20.57 32.34 16.71
C VAL A 759 -21.65 32.20 17.76
N LYS A 760 -22.58 31.29 17.54
CA LYS A 760 -23.68 31.00 18.45
C LYS A 760 -23.75 29.51 18.77
N ASP A 761 -23.79 29.19 20.05
CA ASP A 761 -23.92 27.81 20.52
C ASP A 761 -25.37 27.34 20.40
N ALA A 762 -25.58 26.16 19.82
CA ALA A 762 -26.90 25.57 19.61
C ALA A 762 -27.61 25.22 20.93
N ALA A 763 -26.87 24.84 21.97
CA ALA A 763 -27.44 24.30 23.19
C ALA A 763 -28.06 25.41 24.07
N ASP A 764 -27.30 26.49 24.29
CA ASP A 764 -27.67 27.56 25.22
C ASP A 764 -27.85 28.95 24.58
N GLY A 765 -27.50 29.11 23.30
CA GLY A 765 -27.62 30.36 22.57
C GLY A 765 -26.59 31.42 22.96
N SER A 766 -25.55 31.05 23.71
CA SER A 766 -24.43 31.93 24.00
C SER A 766 -23.76 32.40 22.71
N GLU A 767 -23.38 33.68 22.68
CA GLU A 767 -22.78 34.32 21.51
C GLU A 767 -21.35 34.78 21.82
N GLU A 768 -20.43 34.49 20.90
CA GLU A 768 -19.05 34.98 20.91
C GLU A 768 -18.71 35.62 19.56
N THR A 769 -17.87 36.66 19.58
CA THR A 769 -17.37 37.27 18.34
C THR A 769 -15.92 36.85 18.15
N ILE A 770 -15.64 36.20 17.03
CA ILE A 770 -14.29 35.80 16.62
C ILE A 770 -13.87 36.70 15.47
N LYS A 771 -12.75 37.40 15.61
CA LYS A 771 -12.12 38.05 14.47
C LYS A 771 -11.15 37.08 13.84
N TYR A 772 -11.19 36.98 12.51
CA TYR A 772 -10.23 36.21 11.76
C TYR A 772 -9.46 37.11 10.79
N ARG A 773 -8.22 36.74 10.56
CA ARG A 773 -7.38 37.38 9.56
C ARG A 773 -6.52 36.33 8.89
N TRP A 774 -6.62 36.23 7.57
CA TRP A 774 -5.75 35.37 6.79
C TRP A 774 -4.28 35.79 6.95
N ILE A 775 -3.45 34.83 7.33
CA ILE A 775 -1.99 34.91 7.32
C ILE A 775 -1.51 34.07 6.13
N GLY A 776 -1.37 34.71 4.98
CA GLY A 776 -1.07 33.97 3.75
C GLY A 776 -2.30 33.26 3.19
N ALA A 777 -2.11 32.15 2.48
CA ALA A 777 -3.17 31.43 1.77
C ALA A 777 -3.79 30.26 2.55
N VAL A 778 -3.08 29.72 3.55
CA VAL A 778 -3.47 28.47 4.25
C VAL A 778 -3.40 28.57 5.77
N ALA A 779 -3.26 29.78 6.32
CA ALA A 779 -3.28 29.99 7.76
C ALA A 779 -4.16 31.18 8.14
N LEU A 780 -4.72 31.12 9.34
CA LEU A 780 -5.70 32.05 9.86
C LEU A 780 -5.32 32.47 11.28
N GLU A 781 -5.24 33.76 11.53
CA GLU A 781 -5.18 34.32 12.87
C GLU A 781 -6.60 34.45 13.42
N LEU A 782 -6.92 33.73 14.48
CA LEU A 782 -8.19 33.81 15.18
C LEU A 782 -8.02 34.58 16.49
N THR A 783 -8.87 35.57 16.72
CA THR A 783 -8.87 36.38 17.94
C THR A 783 -10.20 36.25 18.67
N TYR A 784 -10.14 35.72 19.89
CA TYR A 784 -11.25 35.48 20.82
C TYR A 784 -11.05 36.37 22.02
N SER A 785 -11.94 37.33 22.28
CA SER A 785 -11.83 38.21 23.45
C SER A 785 -10.41 38.82 23.66
N ASP A 786 -9.57 38.25 24.54
CA ASP A 786 -8.18 38.65 24.83
C ASP A 786 -7.10 37.64 24.38
N HIS A 787 -7.49 36.56 23.69
CA HIS A 787 -6.60 35.53 23.15
C HIS A 787 -6.50 35.62 21.62
N THR A 788 -5.30 35.39 21.09
CA THR A 788 -5.04 35.28 19.66
C THR A 788 -4.24 34.01 19.42
N GLU A 789 -4.68 33.22 18.44
CA GLU A 789 -4.00 32.01 17.98
C GLU A 789 -3.88 32.01 16.46
N THR A 790 -2.95 31.22 15.94
CA THR A 790 -2.83 30.94 14.51
C THR A 790 -3.19 29.49 14.28
N VAL A 791 -4.10 29.23 13.34
CA VAL A 791 -4.54 27.90 12.94
C VAL A 791 -4.21 27.69 11.46
N ASP A 792 -3.89 26.44 11.09
CA ASP A 792 -3.79 26.06 9.70
C ASP A 792 -5.18 25.74 9.15
N THR A 793 -5.40 26.02 7.87
CA THR A 793 -6.68 25.81 7.21
C THR A 793 -6.54 24.85 6.04
N ILE A 794 -7.46 23.90 5.93
CA ILE A 794 -7.58 23.02 4.76
C ILE A 794 -8.99 23.19 4.20
N ALA A 795 -9.12 23.77 3.01
CA ALA A 795 -10.40 23.88 2.32
C ALA A 795 -10.62 22.64 1.43
N PHE A 796 -11.81 22.05 1.49
CA PHE A 796 -12.15 20.87 0.70
C PHE A 796 -13.65 20.84 0.37
N SER A 797 -14.00 20.00 -0.60
CA SER A 797 -15.39 19.64 -0.91
C SER A 797 -15.53 18.12 -0.90
N THR A 798 -16.67 17.65 -0.41
CA THR A 798 -17.02 16.22 -0.43
C THR A 798 -18.33 16.04 -1.20
N PRO A 799 -18.68 14.81 -1.62
CA PRO A 799 -20.00 14.56 -2.23
C PRO A 799 -21.19 14.95 -1.30
N VAL A 800 -20.93 15.06 0.01
CA VAL A 800 -21.92 15.40 1.04
C VAL A 800 -21.94 16.91 1.33
N TYR A 801 -20.79 17.58 1.22
CA TYR A 801 -20.63 19.01 1.49
C TYR A 801 -19.98 19.72 0.32
N GLU A 802 -20.74 20.60 -0.36
CA GLU A 802 -20.22 21.35 -1.50
C GLU A 802 -19.08 22.31 -1.09
N ARG A 803 -19.06 22.79 0.17
CA ARG A 803 -18.08 23.74 0.72
C ARG A 803 -17.79 23.47 2.19
N ALA A 804 -16.57 23.02 2.51
CA ALA A 804 -16.10 22.77 3.86
C ALA A 804 -14.67 23.27 4.08
N MET A 805 -14.32 23.54 5.33
CA MET A 805 -12.99 23.96 5.75
C MET A 805 -12.63 23.37 7.11
N GLU A 806 -11.46 22.76 7.22
CA GLU A 806 -10.89 22.33 8.48
C GLU A 806 -9.97 23.41 9.06
N LEU A 807 -10.04 23.61 10.37
CA LEU A 807 -9.12 24.45 11.14
C LEU A 807 -8.31 23.55 12.07
N HIS A 808 -7.01 23.47 11.83
CA HIS A 808 -6.07 22.65 12.59
C HIS A 808 -5.42 23.51 13.68
N ARG A 809 -5.71 23.18 14.95
CA ARG A 809 -5.25 23.92 16.12
C ARG A 809 -3.96 23.33 16.69
N ALA A 810 -3.24 24.13 17.48
CA ALA A 810 -1.93 23.77 18.03
C ALA A 810 -1.96 22.61 19.06
N ASP A 811 -3.14 22.21 19.54
CA ASP A 811 -3.37 21.10 20.45
C ASP A 811 -3.86 19.81 19.73
N ASN A 812 -3.70 19.76 18.40
CA ASN A 812 -4.20 18.72 17.50
C ASN A 812 -5.73 18.61 17.44
N GLN A 813 -6.47 19.60 17.94
CA GLN A 813 -7.90 19.70 17.68
C GLN A 813 -8.15 20.14 16.22
N ILE A 814 -9.11 19.49 15.57
CA ILE A 814 -9.55 19.82 14.21
C ILE A 814 -11.01 20.26 14.28
N ASP A 815 -11.29 21.50 13.85
CA ASP A 815 -12.66 22.00 13.71
C ASP A 815 -13.07 21.94 12.23
N THR A 816 -14.11 21.18 11.89
CA THR A 816 -14.66 21.13 10.53
C THR A 816 -15.83 22.11 10.39
N LEU A 817 -15.61 23.21 9.68
CA LEU A 817 -16.62 24.20 9.35
C LEU A 817 -17.25 23.85 8.00
N VAL A 818 -18.58 23.75 7.97
CA VAL A 818 -19.36 23.45 6.77
C VAL A 818 -20.28 24.62 6.44
N TYR A 819 -20.31 25.04 5.18
CA TYR A 819 -21.19 26.12 4.73
C TYR A 819 -22.65 25.68 4.71
N ALA A 820 -23.51 26.42 5.41
CA ALA A 820 -24.93 26.15 5.55
C ALA A 820 -25.81 27.03 4.64
N GLY A 821 -25.29 28.14 4.12
CA GLY A 821 -26.01 29.01 3.17
C GLY A 821 -25.73 30.50 3.35
N GLU A 822 -26.35 31.33 2.49
CA GLU A 822 -26.11 32.79 2.42
C GLU A 822 -26.71 33.59 3.59
N GLU A 823 -27.54 32.97 4.42
CA GLU A 823 -28.18 33.64 5.55
C GLU A 823 -27.19 33.93 6.69
N THR A 824 -27.42 34.99 7.47
CA THR A 824 -26.63 35.31 8.67
C THR A 824 -27.47 35.16 9.93
N LEU A 825 -26.83 34.96 11.09
CA LEU A 825 -27.53 34.82 12.39
C LEU A 825 -28.42 36.02 12.72
N ASP A 826 -28.07 37.22 12.25
CA ASP A 826 -28.88 38.44 12.42
C ASP A 826 -30.14 38.47 11.52
N SER A 827 -30.14 37.66 10.46
CA SER A 827 -31.21 37.62 9.45
C SER A 827 -32.20 36.47 9.65
N ILE A 828 -31.87 35.51 10.51
CA ILE A 828 -32.67 34.31 10.77
C ILE A 828 -33.19 34.30 12.20
N THR A 829 -34.29 33.59 12.41
CA THR A 829 -34.69 33.23 13.77
C THR A 829 -33.80 32.05 14.20
N PHE A 830 -33.42 31.99 15.47
CA PHE A 830 -32.59 30.90 16.00
C PHE A 830 -33.15 30.46 17.33
N TYR A 831 -33.59 29.22 17.42
CA TYR A 831 -34.03 28.60 18.66
C TYR A 831 -32.93 27.70 19.23
N THR A 832 -32.61 27.88 20.49
CA THR A 832 -31.69 26.98 21.20
C THR A 832 -32.34 25.62 21.42
N ASP A 833 -31.52 24.60 21.66
CA ASP A 833 -32.02 23.26 21.95
C ASP A 833 -32.95 23.31 23.18
N GLN A 834 -32.58 24.08 24.21
CA GLN A 834 -33.43 24.25 25.39
C GLN A 834 -34.75 24.97 25.09
N GLU A 835 -34.74 26.00 24.24
CA GLU A 835 -35.97 26.69 23.83
C GLU A 835 -36.91 25.77 23.05
N LEU A 836 -36.37 24.98 22.12
CA LEU A 836 -37.14 24.00 21.36
C LEU A 836 -37.70 22.90 22.26
N ILE A 837 -36.91 22.37 23.20
CA ILE A 837 -37.33 21.39 24.20
C ILE A 837 -38.50 21.92 25.02
N ASP A 838 -38.36 23.13 25.56
CA ASP A 838 -39.39 23.75 26.41
C ASP A 838 -40.68 24.02 25.63
N MET A 839 -40.57 24.54 24.40
CA MET A 839 -41.71 24.80 23.53
C MET A 839 -42.41 23.52 23.09
N ALA A 840 -41.63 22.48 22.75
CA ALA A 840 -42.15 21.19 22.31
C ALA A 840 -42.85 20.43 23.44
N ALA A 841 -42.25 20.41 24.65
CA ALA A 841 -42.85 19.83 25.85
C ALA A 841 -44.16 20.54 26.21
N ALA A 842 -44.20 21.87 26.15
CA ALA A 842 -45.39 22.66 26.42
C ALA A 842 -46.51 22.39 25.40
N ASP A 843 -46.19 22.36 24.10
CA ASP A 843 -47.16 22.06 23.04
C ASP A 843 -47.69 20.62 23.15
N ARG A 844 -46.81 19.64 23.35
CA ARG A 844 -47.20 18.23 23.46
C ARG A 844 -48.05 17.98 24.70
N SER A 845 -47.66 18.52 25.85
CA SER A 845 -48.44 18.43 27.09
C SER A 845 -49.85 19.02 26.92
N LYS A 846 -49.95 20.15 26.22
CA LYS A 846 -51.23 20.79 25.90
C LYS A 846 -52.09 19.93 24.96
N LYS A 847 -51.51 19.31 23.93
CA LYS A 847 -52.23 18.45 22.97
C LYS A 847 -52.65 17.12 23.60
N ALA A 848 -51.83 16.54 24.48
CA ALA A 848 -52.11 15.28 25.17
C ALA A 848 -53.06 15.44 26.38
N GLY A 849 -53.24 16.67 26.89
CA GLY A 849 -54.06 16.95 28.07
C GLY A 849 -53.48 16.41 29.39
N LYS A 850 -52.18 16.07 29.39
CA LYS A 850 -51.40 15.59 30.54
C LYS A 850 -49.97 16.14 30.42
N ASP A 851 -49.24 16.16 31.52
CA ASP A 851 -47.82 16.51 31.50
C ASP A 851 -47.03 15.43 30.75
N VAL A 852 -46.30 15.83 29.71
CA VAL A 852 -45.46 14.97 28.87
C VAL A 852 -44.06 15.56 28.84
N GLN A 853 -43.10 14.81 29.39
CA GLN A 853 -41.69 15.20 29.45
C GLN A 853 -40.94 14.72 28.21
N VAL A 854 -39.87 15.44 27.88
CA VAL A 854 -38.89 15.03 26.85
C VAL A 854 -38.02 13.91 27.43
N SER A 855 -37.91 12.81 26.69
CA SER A 855 -37.07 11.67 27.06
C SER A 855 -35.69 11.76 26.42
N GLU A 856 -35.61 12.25 25.18
CA GLU A 856 -34.37 12.31 24.41
C GLU A 856 -34.47 13.42 23.35
N THR A 857 -33.35 14.08 23.06
CA THR A 857 -33.23 15.03 21.97
C THR A 857 -32.05 14.63 21.09
N VAL A 858 -32.28 14.53 19.78
CA VAL A 858 -31.23 14.30 18.78
C VAL A 858 -31.11 15.56 17.93
N VAL A 859 -29.91 16.13 17.90
CA VAL A 859 -29.58 17.33 17.14
C VAL A 859 -28.80 16.94 15.89
N ASN A 860 -29.30 17.36 14.73
CA ASN A 860 -28.67 17.15 13.44
C ASN A 860 -27.94 18.43 12.97
N GLU A 861 -27.02 18.24 12.04
CA GLU A 861 -26.16 19.28 11.47
C GLU A 861 -26.91 20.26 10.56
N ASP A 862 -27.98 19.80 9.91
CA ASP A 862 -28.84 20.60 9.03
C ASP A 862 -29.78 21.57 9.78
N GLY A 863 -29.63 21.69 11.09
CA GLY A 863 -30.49 22.49 11.94
C GLY A 863 -31.76 21.76 12.42
N THR A 864 -32.00 20.53 11.98
CA THR A 864 -33.14 19.73 12.42
C THR A 864 -32.91 19.16 13.83
N VAL A 865 -33.91 19.28 14.70
CA VAL A 865 -33.92 18.78 16.07
C VAL A 865 -35.08 17.79 16.25
N VAL A 866 -34.73 16.54 16.56
CA VAL A 866 -35.70 15.48 16.87
C VAL A 866 -35.88 15.39 18.37
N ILE A 867 -37.06 15.73 18.86
CA ILE A 867 -37.43 15.74 20.28
C ILE A 867 -38.37 14.57 20.54
N ARG A 868 -37.92 13.58 21.32
CA ARG A 868 -38.71 12.41 21.71
C ARG A 868 -39.31 12.60 23.09
N PHE A 869 -40.53 12.11 23.27
CA PHE A 869 -41.27 12.24 24.51
C PHE A 869 -41.44 10.89 25.21
N GLU A 870 -41.63 10.92 26.53
CA GLU A 870 -41.87 9.71 27.34
C GLU A 870 -43.12 8.92 26.94
N ASP A 871 -44.08 9.55 26.26
CA ASP A 871 -45.29 8.89 25.77
C ASP A 871 -45.09 8.15 24.43
N GLY A 872 -43.86 8.14 23.90
CA GLY A 872 -43.48 7.48 22.65
C GLY A 872 -43.69 8.32 21.39
N SER A 873 -44.22 9.55 21.51
CA SER A 873 -44.31 10.49 20.40
C SER A 873 -43.00 11.22 20.14
N ALA A 874 -42.87 11.87 18.99
CA ALA A 874 -41.68 12.64 18.64
C ALA A 874 -42.03 13.82 17.74
N TYR A 875 -41.32 14.94 17.92
CA TYR A 875 -41.34 16.08 17.02
C TYR A 875 -40.01 16.16 16.27
N THR A 876 -40.04 16.56 15.01
CA THR A 876 -38.87 16.90 14.19
C THR A 876 -39.03 18.36 13.81
N ILE A 877 -38.22 19.25 14.37
CA ILE A 877 -38.36 20.70 14.27
C ILE A 877 -37.10 21.32 13.66
N ASP A 878 -37.26 22.22 12.70
CA ASP A 878 -36.19 23.07 12.18
C ASP A 878 -35.93 24.23 13.16
N ARG A 879 -34.69 24.38 13.63
CA ARG A 879 -34.29 25.41 14.59
C ARG A 879 -34.36 26.85 14.07
N PHE A 880 -34.32 27.04 12.76
CA PHE A 880 -34.30 28.37 12.15
C PHE A 880 -35.70 28.92 11.91
N THR A 881 -36.67 28.02 11.77
CA THR A 881 -38.08 28.37 11.52
C THR A 881 -38.99 28.07 12.69
N GLY A 882 -38.62 27.12 13.55
CA GLY A 882 -39.49 26.56 14.59
C GLY A 882 -40.61 25.69 14.02
N GLU A 883 -40.61 25.43 12.71
CA GLU A 883 -41.59 24.60 12.03
C GLU A 883 -41.09 23.17 11.86
N GLY A 884 -42.00 22.21 11.73
CA GLY A 884 -41.63 20.81 11.65
C GLY A 884 -42.82 19.87 11.60
N THR A 885 -42.61 18.61 11.97
CA THR A 885 -43.67 17.59 11.97
C THR A 885 -43.67 16.73 13.22
N ASP A 886 -44.84 16.22 13.57
CA ASP A 886 -44.98 15.15 14.57
C ASP A 886 -44.66 13.76 13.99
N GLU A 887 -44.77 12.73 14.83
CA GLU A 887 -44.47 11.33 14.46
C GLU A 887 -45.34 10.77 13.33
N ASN A 888 -46.44 11.46 12.97
CA ASN A 888 -47.35 11.09 11.90
C ASN A 888 -47.23 12.01 10.67
N GLY A 889 -46.22 12.88 10.63
CA GLY A 889 -45.98 13.82 9.54
C GLY A 889 -46.91 15.04 9.56
N LYS A 890 -47.62 15.31 10.65
CA LYS A 890 -48.50 16.48 10.76
C LYS A 890 -47.69 17.70 11.20
N ALA A 891 -47.94 18.85 10.57
CA ALA A 891 -47.23 20.09 10.85
C ALA A 891 -47.29 20.50 12.34
N VAL A 892 -46.13 20.89 12.86
CA VAL A 892 -45.87 21.48 14.17
C VAL A 892 -45.19 22.84 13.91
N ASN A 893 -45.53 23.87 14.69
CA ASN A 893 -44.93 25.20 14.59
C ASN A 893 -44.77 25.77 16.01
N LEU A 894 -43.56 26.14 16.39
CA LEU A 894 -43.16 26.62 17.71
C LEU A 894 -42.44 27.98 17.56
N PRO A 895 -42.71 28.97 18.42
CA PRO A 895 -43.64 29.00 19.54
C PRO A 895 -45.11 29.11 19.10
N GLN A 896 -46.00 28.39 19.79
CA GLN A 896 -47.44 28.56 19.66
C GLN A 896 -47.88 29.90 20.30
N THR A 897 -47.78 31.01 19.57
CA THR A 897 -48.37 32.28 20.01
C THR A 897 -49.88 32.11 20.04
N GLY A 898 -50.47 32.14 21.24
CA GLY A 898 -51.86 31.76 21.45
C GLY A 898 -52.85 32.60 20.65
N ASN A 899 -53.34 32.07 19.53
CA ASN A 899 -54.75 31.83 19.22
C ASN A 899 -54.87 31.17 17.82
N ASN A 900 -55.06 29.86 17.74
CA ASN A 900 -55.61 29.24 16.52
C ASN A 900 -56.78 28.33 16.90
N ASP A 901 -57.75 28.92 17.61
CA ASP A 901 -59.15 28.60 17.42
C ASP A 901 -59.84 29.77 16.73
N LEU A 902 -59.62 29.85 15.41
CA LEU A 902 -60.44 30.58 14.44
C LEU A 902 -60.41 29.75 13.14
N SER A 903 -61.01 28.57 13.27
CA SER A 903 -61.47 27.66 12.22
C SER A 903 -62.03 28.40 10.99
N SER A 904 -62.04 27.74 9.82
CA SER A 904 -62.91 28.13 8.67
C SER A 904 -62.56 29.36 7.80
N ALA A 905 -61.31 29.85 7.74
CA ALA A 905 -60.97 31.02 6.91
C ALA A 905 -59.93 30.85 5.76
N ALA A 906 -59.11 29.80 5.71
CA ALA A 906 -58.20 29.57 4.56
C ALA A 906 -58.73 28.57 3.52
N ALA A 907 -59.91 27.98 3.76
CA ALA A 907 -60.77 27.45 2.69
C ALA A 907 -61.27 28.57 1.75
N ALA A 908 -61.06 29.85 2.10
CA ALA A 908 -61.45 31.02 1.30
C ALA A 908 -60.32 31.61 0.43
N ALA A 909 -59.05 31.21 0.61
CA ALA A 909 -57.96 31.60 -0.30
C ALA A 909 -57.81 30.61 -1.48
N GLY A 910 -58.03 29.31 -1.25
CA GLY A 910 -58.08 28.30 -2.32
C GLY A 910 -59.27 28.44 -3.27
N ALA A 911 -60.40 28.99 -2.80
CA ALA A 911 -61.56 29.30 -3.64
C ALA A 911 -61.35 30.55 -4.52
N LEU A 912 -60.49 31.50 -4.11
CA LEU A 912 -60.17 32.71 -4.89
C LEU A 912 -59.08 32.44 -5.94
N VAL A 913 -58.12 31.58 -5.65
CA VAL A 913 -57.09 31.13 -6.60
C VAL A 913 -57.69 30.30 -7.74
N LEU A 914 -58.68 29.44 -7.47
CA LEU A 914 -59.38 28.66 -8.50
C LEU A 914 -60.36 29.49 -9.37
N ILE A 915 -60.91 30.58 -8.84
CA ILE A 915 -61.70 31.55 -9.62
C ILE A 915 -60.77 32.43 -10.50
N LEU A 916 -59.56 32.74 -10.03
CA LEU A 916 -58.56 33.49 -10.79
C LEU A 916 -57.92 32.67 -11.93
N PHE A 917 -57.71 31.37 -11.75
CA PHE A 917 -57.29 30.47 -12.85
C PHE A 917 -58.41 30.21 -13.89
N GLY A 918 -59.68 30.26 -13.49
CA GLY A 918 -60.82 30.19 -14.41
C GLY A 918 -61.00 31.44 -15.30
N ALA A 919 -60.54 32.61 -14.84
CA ALA A 919 -60.62 33.87 -15.60
C ALA A 919 -59.39 34.11 -16.51
N ALA A 920 -58.21 33.59 -16.16
CA ALA A 920 -57.00 33.69 -16.99
C ALA A 920 -57.06 32.80 -18.26
N ALA A 921 -57.81 31.69 -18.22
CA ALA A 921 -58.05 30.86 -19.41
C ALA A 921 -58.97 31.54 -20.46
N VAL A 922 -59.75 32.56 -20.08
CA VAL A 922 -60.65 33.29 -21.01
C VAL A 922 -59.97 34.55 -21.58
N TRP A 923 -58.92 35.07 -20.94
CA TRP A 923 -58.18 36.23 -21.44
C TRP A 923 -57.03 35.88 -22.40
N ALA A 924 -56.64 34.60 -22.48
CA ALA A 924 -55.72 34.09 -23.50
C ALA A 924 -56.39 33.83 -24.88
N SER A 925 -57.69 34.13 -25.08
CA SER A 925 -58.34 34.05 -26.40
C SER A 925 -58.79 35.44 -26.90
N GLY A 926 -57.83 36.26 -27.30
CA GLY A 926 -58.12 37.54 -27.94
C GLY A 926 -58.55 37.37 -29.41
N THR A 927 -59.85 37.48 -29.73
CA THR A 927 -60.29 37.85 -31.10
C THR A 927 -61.69 38.49 -31.19
N PHE A 928 -61.68 39.80 -31.43
CA PHE A 928 -62.47 40.59 -32.41
C PHE A 928 -64.03 40.62 -32.46
N ARG A 929 -64.52 41.86 -32.19
CA ARG A 929 -65.52 42.70 -32.90
C ARG A 929 -67.03 42.33 -32.97
N ARG A 930 -67.83 43.30 -32.47
CA ARG A 930 -69.15 43.78 -32.95
C ARG A 930 -69.46 43.48 -34.44
N LYS A 931 -70.69 43.04 -34.77
CA LYS A 931 -71.88 43.88 -35.03
C LYS A 931 -73.14 43.05 -35.30
N GLU A 932 -74.26 43.74 -35.15
CA GLU A 932 -75.65 43.36 -35.38
C GLU A 932 -75.97 42.82 -36.78
N ASP A 933 -77.12 42.13 -36.81
CA ASP A 933 -78.05 41.89 -37.92
C ASP A 933 -77.70 40.86 -39.02
N CYS A 934 -78.67 39.96 -39.17
CA CYS A 934 -78.89 38.88 -40.15
C CYS A 934 -78.31 37.51 -39.82
#